data_AF-A0AAE2A3X1-F1
#
_entry.id   AF-A0AAE2A3X1-F1
#
_cell.length_a   1.000
_cell.length_b   1.000
_cell.length_c   1.000
_cell.angle_alpha   90.00
_cell.angle_beta   90.00
_cell.angle_gamma   90.00
#
_symmetry.space_group_name_H-M   'P 1'
#
loop_
_entity.id
_entity.type
_entity.pdbx_description
1 polymer ?
#
loop_
_entity_poly.entity_id
_entity_poly.type
_entity_poly.pdbx_seq_one_letter_code
_entity_poly.pdbx_strand_id
1 'polypeptide(L)'
;MGGRLNGQVITAANSYFPEPDQTFIDALEFDPAEVEQRIKSVNTQEGQKVAPLLYEIVTQRSPDAPALMREMAAGDSAPAMNKINSLLKATQRLDIRRDPLPDHLPSWVDKAKSRSMTSMGVGLQAYGLYSAYTGAIDALKKGQMGEVLINVGGGIAEITSLGFEYALSRTGEHMIRQGSMAIEHFGKTGMGKWLCRGAGLIASALTLPFDIYTAIKSFNDAAKAQGKEAQDLYVTGGLSVFSAALSLALGCAALAGFQAAGPVGIAAAAIMIVGARIYGAVRAVDDIDDYIELSVNERWRAGWFAFTGQDQDKALMERYLISKTTSDYAKALKTQSLRWLDNELKDSVDAIVNGRFDVRLQPTRLSRYQWDEAKGELPYVTENLPVIVETDDHYDARAGLPDSDAIVTSLKTDTAKGVFWNLGGGNDTVQGVRDKPNFFSYGAGDKSLTGGDKDDSFLFQSAGDALSRAEVLANHLQGGDGTDLLWLQGTHRHLDHIPNPPLYLGYDIDMKTGRLGLRSANPAIEPVLHSTFSSIEKVETLAGARNRVNGSDQADVITANGQDQVNAGAGDDHISVRGHFVSVDGGSGNDIYQLDPLSRQILVTEDGLEPSRVYLGVTLEAVQSWTIRTHALVVESLRDDHPRSPLRALVLEAVYRTVDGKRVLNNDKWIFITQDGYHLQPQWPAEIADQSDRPLRVNVLTAGLAKPSPVQLNSPVNIPPTKAHSFYFVSRRNYHTVLKAAPQSNGGRSTLYIDFDSKDIADVEAVYTVTVRQTNAFTVLDYDDVHFRIAFGAGAGLLSVHGAVIEDTGKKSDSGAGILTAGWKMNHAFTLVMRDGVSYALDYPANVCLDDARNPGYRSVASRASLRERAGTYLFVKPSVEKRTLRNTPQRIDFKAIDHNTSYWLEGRSSTYALYPSSNLSIRLSTAEADANLRGSSTWHIHAHQMKEKINDSHLSIKDDLLKIGSLYVHLPDSNDVSLPLETIDVIVTSGDRYRVNALFEVIGLHSVNASSCGSTQAIVVLVNDHKRRQMLESDNVLIENIHLSDAPHAEIFYNAATGKWTANGAPTRLVDPEHLIIENRVAAITAAN
;
A
#
# COMPACT_ATOMS: atom_id res chain seq x y z
N MET A 1 33.91 17.79 16.11
CA MET A 1 32.78 17.07 15.48
C MET A 1 33.13 15.64 15.06
N GLY A 2 34.31 15.10 15.38
CA GLY A 2 34.66 13.69 15.13
C GLY A 2 34.47 13.24 13.68
N GLY A 3 34.89 14.06 12.71
CA GLY A 3 34.65 13.82 11.30
C GLY A 3 35.39 12.58 10.78
N ARG A 4 34.64 11.67 10.15
CA ARG A 4 35.11 10.39 9.63
C ARG A 4 34.62 10.17 8.20
N LEU A 5 35.35 9.35 7.45
CA LEU A 5 35.03 8.87 6.11
C LEU A 5 35.08 7.34 6.14
N ASN A 6 33.96 6.67 5.90
CA ASN A 6 33.86 5.19 6.01
C ASN A 6 34.47 4.63 7.33
N GLY A 7 34.29 5.36 8.44
CA GLY A 7 34.83 5.00 9.76
C GLY A 7 36.29 5.40 10.04
N GLN A 8 37.09 5.79 9.04
CA GLN A 8 38.43 6.36 9.23
C GLN A 8 38.35 7.85 9.58
N VAL A 9 39.30 8.39 10.36
CA VAL A 9 39.33 9.83 10.71
C VAL A 9 39.72 10.67 9.49
N ILE A 10 39.16 11.88 9.37
CA ILE A 10 39.56 12.84 8.32
C ILE A 10 41.02 13.27 8.52
N THR A 11 41.80 13.24 7.44
CA THR A 11 43.21 13.61 7.37
C THR A 11 43.46 14.37 6.07
N ALA A 12 44.57 15.12 5.98
CA ALA A 12 44.94 15.79 4.74
C ALA A 12 45.06 14.83 3.54
N ALA A 13 45.35 13.54 3.74
CA ALA A 13 45.44 12.56 2.67
C ALA A 13 44.07 12.11 2.11
N ASN A 14 42.99 12.18 2.90
CA ASN A 14 41.64 11.76 2.48
C ASN A 14 40.64 12.92 2.31
N SER A 15 41.10 14.17 2.45
CA SER A 15 40.31 15.38 2.23
C SER A 15 40.95 16.41 1.28
N TYR A 16 41.98 16.04 0.51
CA TYR A 16 42.63 16.93 -0.46
C TYR A 16 42.07 16.74 -1.86
N PHE A 17 41.06 17.54 -2.20
CA PHE A 17 40.43 17.65 -3.51
C PHE A 17 39.99 19.11 -3.74
N PRO A 18 39.87 19.57 -5.00
CA PRO A 18 39.46 20.94 -5.29
C PRO A 18 37.97 21.20 -5.00
N GLU A 19 37.10 20.20 -5.19
CA GLU A 19 35.68 20.23 -4.86
C GLU A 19 35.28 18.87 -4.24
N PRO A 20 34.43 18.83 -3.19
CA PRO A 20 33.94 17.59 -2.60
C PRO A 20 32.93 16.90 -3.52
N ASP A 21 33.13 15.62 -3.77
CA ASP A 21 32.26 14.81 -4.62
C ASP A 21 31.17 14.05 -3.85
N GLN A 22 30.18 13.51 -4.57
CA GLN A 22 29.07 12.75 -3.97
C GLN A 22 29.51 11.58 -3.09
N THR A 23 30.59 10.87 -3.44
CA THR A 23 31.11 9.74 -2.66
C THR A 23 31.76 10.22 -1.36
N PHE A 24 32.47 11.35 -1.38
CA PHE A 24 32.93 12.00 -0.15
C PHE A 24 31.75 12.49 0.71
N ILE A 25 30.76 13.14 0.10
CA ILE A 25 29.56 13.67 0.77
C ILE A 25 28.74 12.54 1.41
N ASP A 26 28.61 11.38 0.77
CA ASP A 26 27.88 10.21 1.28
C ASP A 26 28.68 9.43 2.33
N ALA A 27 30.01 9.33 2.18
CA ALA A 27 30.90 8.62 3.11
C ALA A 27 31.17 9.38 4.42
N LEU A 28 30.87 10.68 4.46
CA LEU A 28 31.08 11.56 5.61
C LEU A 28 30.18 11.17 6.79
N GLU A 29 30.77 11.11 7.98
CA GLU A 29 30.11 10.77 9.24
C GLU A 29 30.67 11.67 10.35
N PHE A 30 29.82 12.11 11.28
CA PHE A 30 30.23 12.92 12.44
C PHE A 30 29.88 12.22 13.77
N ASP A 31 30.73 12.44 14.77
CA ASP A 31 30.48 11.98 16.14
C ASP A 31 29.41 12.87 16.82
N PRO A 32 28.29 12.30 17.30
CA PRO A 32 27.18 13.09 17.84
C PRO A 32 27.53 13.80 19.15
N ALA A 33 28.43 13.27 19.98
CA ALA A 33 28.84 13.91 21.23
C ALA A 33 29.78 15.10 20.97
N GLU A 34 30.73 14.97 20.02
CA GLU A 34 31.54 16.12 19.60
C GLU A 34 30.73 17.18 18.84
N VAL A 35 29.68 16.79 18.11
CA VAL A 35 28.74 17.73 17.48
C VAL A 35 27.94 18.49 18.55
N GLU A 36 27.40 17.78 19.54
CA GLU A 36 26.68 18.36 20.68
C GLU A 36 27.54 19.38 21.45
N GLN A 37 28.77 19.00 21.82
CA GLN A 37 29.72 19.90 22.51
C GLN A 37 30.01 21.15 21.69
N ARG A 38 30.16 21.04 20.36
CA ARG A 38 30.39 22.20 19.48
C ARG A 38 29.15 23.08 19.37
N ILE A 39 27.94 22.50 19.31
CA ILE A 39 26.67 23.25 19.30
C ILE A 39 26.44 23.99 20.63
N LYS A 40 26.77 23.37 21.77
CA LYS A 40 26.66 23.96 23.12
C LYS A 40 27.78 24.95 23.47
N SER A 41 28.73 25.24 22.57
CA SER A 41 29.78 26.26 22.79
C SER A 41 29.23 27.70 22.65
N VAL A 42 28.47 28.12 23.68
CA VAL A 42 27.41 29.15 23.67
C VAL A 42 27.69 30.45 22.88
N ASN A 43 28.92 30.95 22.82
CA ASN A 43 29.25 32.28 22.26
C ASN A 43 30.27 32.29 21.10
N THR A 44 30.46 31.18 20.36
CA THR A 44 31.32 31.21 19.14
C THR A 44 30.49 31.38 17.86
N GLN A 45 30.93 32.27 16.95
CA GLN A 45 30.39 32.35 15.57
C GLN A 45 30.53 31.03 14.80
N GLU A 46 31.44 30.14 15.23
CA GLU A 46 31.65 28.83 14.63
C GLU A 46 30.58 27.82 15.08
N GLY A 47 30.24 27.78 16.37
CA GLY A 47 29.17 26.93 16.90
C GLY A 47 27.81 27.24 16.27
N GLN A 48 27.56 28.49 15.89
CA GLN A 48 26.38 28.90 15.15
C GLN A 48 26.30 28.34 13.72
N LYS A 49 27.44 28.00 13.09
CA LYS A 49 27.52 27.46 11.71
C LYS A 49 27.32 25.94 11.63
N VAL A 50 27.43 25.21 12.74
CA VAL A 50 27.35 23.74 12.77
C VAL A 50 26.02 23.23 12.23
N ALA A 51 24.90 23.74 12.73
CA ALA A 51 23.59 23.23 12.34
C ALA A 51 23.23 23.51 10.85
N PRO A 52 23.44 24.73 10.31
CA PRO A 52 23.35 24.95 8.86
C PRO A 52 24.24 24.01 8.04
N LEU A 53 25.48 23.76 8.48
CA LEU A 53 26.41 22.88 7.75
C LEU A 53 25.92 21.41 7.71
N LEU A 54 25.45 20.87 8.84
CA LEU A 54 24.89 19.51 8.89
C LEU A 54 23.66 19.35 7.98
N TYR A 55 22.79 20.37 7.94
CA TYR A 55 21.62 20.40 7.07
C TYR A 55 22.00 20.47 5.58
N GLU A 56 22.90 21.38 5.19
CA GLU A 56 23.38 21.48 3.80
C GLU A 56 23.96 20.16 3.30
N ILE A 57 24.86 19.53 4.08
CA ILE A 57 25.46 18.23 3.74
C ILE A 57 24.36 17.18 3.50
N VAL A 58 23.36 17.11 4.37
CA VAL A 58 22.24 16.16 4.24
C VAL A 58 21.38 16.40 3.01
N THR A 59 21.11 17.65 2.62
CA THR A 59 20.39 17.96 1.36
C THR A 59 21.20 17.68 0.08
N GLN A 60 22.48 17.33 0.24
CA GLN A 60 23.39 16.99 -0.86
C GLN A 60 23.75 15.50 -0.90
N ARG A 61 23.43 14.70 0.12
CA ARG A 61 23.65 13.23 0.17
C ARG A 61 22.67 12.47 -0.73
N SER A 62 23.05 11.27 -1.14
CA SER A 62 22.15 10.28 -1.75
C SER A 62 21.11 9.80 -0.72
N PRO A 63 19.84 9.51 -1.09
CA PRO A 63 18.83 9.04 -0.14
C PRO A 63 19.25 7.79 0.65
N ASP A 64 19.89 6.83 -0.04
CA ASP A 64 20.39 5.57 0.53
C ASP A 64 21.77 5.68 1.20
N ALA A 65 22.36 6.88 1.30
CA ALA A 65 23.62 7.07 2.01
C ALA A 65 23.48 6.69 3.50
N PRO A 66 24.56 6.22 4.17
CA PRO A 66 24.56 6.06 5.62
C PRO A 66 24.13 7.35 6.34
N ALA A 67 23.62 7.26 7.58
CA ALA A 67 23.25 8.46 8.32
C ALA A 67 24.48 9.34 8.63
N LEU A 68 24.34 10.67 8.51
CA LEU A 68 25.44 11.62 8.76
C LEU A 68 25.98 11.56 10.21
N MET A 69 25.20 11.05 11.15
CA MET A 69 25.63 10.75 12.52
C MET A 69 25.12 9.37 12.94
N ARG A 70 25.83 8.71 13.85
CA ARG A 70 25.31 7.53 14.56
C ARG A 70 24.32 7.94 15.65
N GLU A 71 23.62 6.97 16.22
CA GLU A 71 22.90 7.22 17.47
C GLU A 71 23.89 7.42 18.62
N MET A 72 23.58 8.39 19.47
CA MET A 72 24.37 8.73 20.64
C MET A 72 24.13 7.71 21.74
N ALA A 73 25.21 7.24 22.36
CA ALA A 73 25.15 6.35 23.52
C ALA A 73 24.44 7.03 24.71
N ALA A 74 23.86 6.23 25.61
CA ALA A 74 23.00 6.71 26.67
C ALA A 74 23.65 7.78 27.58
N GLY A 75 22.93 8.89 27.79
CA GLY A 75 23.32 10.05 28.58
C GLY A 75 22.35 11.21 28.34
N ASP A 76 22.44 12.27 29.14
CA ASP A 76 21.42 13.34 29.25
C ASP A 76 21.04 14.00 27.92
N SER A 77 22.01 14.14 27.00
CA SER A 77 21.81 14.74 25.66
C SER A 77 21.40 13.74 24.58
N ALA A 78 21.46 12.44 24.83
CA ALA A 78 21.24 11.40 23.82
C ALA A 78 19.83 11.46 23.18
N PRO A 79 18.73 11.69 23.92
CA PRO A 79 17.40 11.84 23.31
C PRO A 79 17.34 13.01 22.32
N ALA A 80 17.98 14.14 22.67
CA ALA A 80 18.03 15.32 21.83
C ALA A 80 18.85 15.09 20.55
N MET A 81 20.07 14.55 20.68
CA MET A 81 20.92 14.26 19.52
C MET A 81 20.32 13.16 18.63
N ASN A 82 19.63 12.17 19.19
CA ASN A 82 18.93 11.15 18.41
C ASN A 82 17.71 11.72 17.67
N LYS A 83 16.95 12.66 18.27
CA LYS A 83 15.88 13.40 17.54
C LYS A 83 16.48 14.25 16.41
N ILE A 84 17.55 14.99 16.66
CA ILE A 84 18.27 15.79 15.64
C ILE A 84 18.76 14.89 14.48
N ASN A 85 19.32 13.72 14.80
CA ASN A 85 19.73 12.73 13.82
C ASN A 85 18.52 12.18 13.03
N SER A 86 17.39 11.88 13.67
CA SER A 86 16.17 11.41 12.99
C SER A 86 15.62 12.43 11.98
N LEU A 87 15.65 13.73 12.31
CA LEU A 87 15.21 14.82 11.42
C LEU A 87 16.15 15.00 10.22
N LEU A 88 17.46 14.79 10.42
CA LEU A 88 18.44 14.76 9.33
C LEU A 88 18.28 13.50 8.45
N LYS A 89 18.06 12.31 9.04
CA LYS A 89 17.72 11.07 8.29
C LYS A 89 16.45 11.26 7.44
N ALA A 90 15.42 11.93 7.98
CA ALA A 90 14.20 12.25 7.24
C ALA A 90 14.45 13.26 6.10
N THR A 91 15.24 14.31 6.36
CA THR A 91 15.63 15.30 5.33
C THR A 91 16.45 14.66 4.20
N GLN A 92 17.34 13.70 4.50
CA GLN A 92 18.13 12.98 3.49
C GLN A 92 17.26 12.15 2.54
N ARG A 93 16.12 11.63 3.03
CA ARG A 93 15.18 10.80 2.26
C ARG A 93 14.20 11.62 1.41
N LEU A 94 14.14 12.94 1.59
CA LEU A 94 13.27 13.82 0.81
C LEU A 94 13.92 14.14 -0.55
N ASP A 95 13.73 13.25 -1.53
CA ASP A 95 14.22 13.46 -2.90
C ASP A 95 13.39 14.52 -3.63
N ILE A 96 13.77 15.80 -3.44
CA ILE A 96 13.19 16.93 -4.16
C ILE A 96 13.52 16.94 -5.66
N ARG A 97 14.51 16.16 -6.11
CA ARG A 97 15.07 16.26 -7.47
C ARG A 97 14.32 15.38 -8.47
N ARG A 98 13.48 14.47 -7.97
CA ARG A 98 12.64 13.55 -8.73
C ARG A 98 11.21 14.08 -8.84
N ASP A 99 10.56 13.82 -9.97
CA ASP A 99 9.12 14.07 -10.12
C ASP A 99 8.36 13.13 -9.16
N PRO A 100 7.57 13.66 -8.20
CA PRO A 100 6.78 12.83 -7.29
C PRO A 100 5.62 12.11 -8.00
N LEU A 101 5.28 12.49 -9.24
CA LEU A 101 4.20 11.88 -10.01
C LEU A 101 4.70 10.87 -11.06
N PRO A 102 4.01 9.73 -11.25
CA PRO A 102 4.29 8.82 -12.36
C PRO A 102 4.07 9.49 -13.73
N ASP A 103 4.93 9.18 -14.72
CA ASP A 103 4.76 9.64 -16.11
C ASP A 103 3.36 9.31 -16.68
N HIS A 104 2.83 8.17 -16.29
CA HIS A 104 1.55 7.63 -16.74
C HIS A 104 0.49 7.70 -15.64
N LEU A 105 0.07 8.93 -15.31
CA LEU A 105 -1.19 9.20 -14.60
C LEU A 105 -2.44 8.93 -15.49
N PRO A 106 -3.63 8.70 -14.88
CA PRO A 106 -4.89 8.51 -15.60
C PRO A 106 -5.23 9.61 -16.61
N SER A 107 -6.05 9.26 -17.61
CA SER A 107 -6.45 10.16 -18.70
C SER A 107 -7.25 11.38 -18.25
N TRP A 108 -7.92 11.31 -17.09
CA TRP A 108 -8.69 12.39 -16.46
C TRP A 108 -7.86 13.35 -15.61
N VAL A 109 -6.61 13.01 -15.26
CA VAL A 109 -5.70 13.91 -14.53
C VAL A 109 -5.15 15.00 -15.44
N ASP A 110 -5.04 16.23 -14.96
CA ASP A 110 -4.23 17.29 -15.58
C ASP A 110 -2.78 17.16 -15.11
N LYS A 111 -1.96 16.45 -15.89
CA LYS A 111 -0.56 16.18 -15.55
C LYS A 111 0.28 17.45 -15.40
N ALA A 112 -0.06 18.53 -16.12
CA ALA A 112 0.73 19.76 -16.14
C ALA A 112 0.51 20.56 -14.84
N LYS A 113 -0.76 20.78 -14.44
CA LYS A 113 -1.07 21.44 -13.16
C LYS A 113 -0.67 20.58 -11.98
N SER A 114 -0.93 19.26 -12.04
CA SER A 114 -0.58 18.33 -10.95
C SER A 114 0.91 18.38 -10.61
N ARG A 115 1.80 18.31 -11.62
CA ARG A 115 3.27 18.43 -11.41
C ARG A 115 3.66 19.72 -10.70
N SER A 116 3.03 20.84 -11.06
CA SER A 116 3.23 22.13 -10.37
C SER A 116 2.79 22.06 -8.90
N MET A 117 1.60 21.54 -8.63
CA MET A 117 1.01 21.50 -7.28
C MET A 117 1.74 20.54 -6.34
N THR A 118 2.09 19.34 -6.80
CA THR A 118 2.88 18.39 -5.99
C THR A 118 4.27 18.90 -5.64
N SER A 119 4.88 19.71 -6.51
CA SER A 119 6.18 20.34 -6.22
C SER A 119 6.11 21.34 -5.05
N MET A 120 4.96 22.00 -4.86
CA MET A 120 4.70 22.87 -3.72
C MET A 120 4.55 22.06 -2.42
N GLY A 121 3.88 20.91 -2.47
CA GLY A 121 3.73 20.00 -1.33
C GLY A 121 5.08 19.48 -0.80
N VAL A 122 5.98 19.08 -1.70
CA VAL A 122 7.37 18.72 -1.37
C VAL A 122 8.13 19.91 -0.75
N GLY A 123 7.90 21.14 -1.25
CA GLY A 123 8.45 22.36 -0.67
C GLY A 123 7.98 22.64 0.77
N LEU A 124 6.72 22.35 1.10
CA LEU A 124 6.18 22.47 2.46
C LEU A 124 6.79 21.41 3.40
N GLN A 125 6.94 20.16 2.95
CA GLN A 125 7.64 19.12 3.71
C GLN A 125 9.10 19.48 4.00
N ALA A 126 9.82 20.01 2.99
CA ALA A 126 11.19 20.50 3.12
C ALA A 126 11.32 21.60 4.18
N TYR A 127 10.38 22.56 4.20
CA TYR A 127 10.33 23.63 5.19
C TYR A 127 9.95 23.12 6.60
N GLY A 128 8.99 22.20 6.71
CA GLY A 128 8.59 21.58 7.98
C GLY A 128 9.75 20.84 8.66
N LEU A 129 10.50 20.04 7.89
CA LEU A 129 11.70 19.35 8.39
C LEU A 129 12.80 20.33 8.81
N TYR A 130 13.01 21.42 8.07
CA TYR A 130 13.95 22.49 8.47
C TYR A 130 13.54 23.19 9.78
N SER A 131 12.25 23.48 9.95
CA SER A 131 11.70 24.13 11.13
C SER A 131 11.81 23.23 12.36
N ALA A 132 11.48 21.94 12.23
CA ALA A 132 11.66 20.96 13.29
C ALA A 132 13.15 20.76 13.65
N TYR A 133 14.04 20.70 12.65
CA TYR A 133 15.48 20.58 12.84
C TYR A 133 16.06 21.79 13.59
N THR A 134 15.74 23.00 13.17
CA THR A 134 16.23 24.24 13.81
C THR A 134 15.68 24.42 15.22
N GLY A 135 14.40 24.09 15.47
CA GLY A 135 13.82 24.07 16.81
C GLY A 135 14.48 23.07 17.76
N ALA A 136 14.78 21.85 17.30
CA ALA A 136 15.49 20.84 18.10
C ALA A 136 16.93 21.29 18.48
N ILE A 137 17.62 21.99 17.57
CA ILE A 137 18.94 22.58 17.81
C ILE A 137 18.88 23.72 18.84
N ASP A 138 17.86 24.56 18.82
CA ASP A 138 17.68 25.65 19.79
C ASP A 138 17.33 25.13 21.19
N ALA A 139 16.41 24.16 21.28
CA ALA A 139 16.09 23.47 22.53
C ALA A 139 17.32 22.77 23.15
N LEU A 140 18.19 22.16 22.33
CA LEU A 140 19.45 21.57 22.77
C LEU A 140 20.42 22.60 23.38
N LYS A 141 20.49 23.81 22.81
CA LYS A 141 21.31 24.92 23.34
C LYS A 141 20.78 25.47 24.66
N LYS A 142 19.45 25.51 24.83
CA LYS A 142 18.78 26.05 26.02
C LYS A 142 18.70 25.04 27.19
N GLY A 143 18.91 23.76 26.94
CA GLY A 143 18.84 22.70 27.96
C GLY A 143 17.42 22.34 28.40
N GLN A 144 16.39 22.94 27.79
CA GLN A 144 14.97 22.82 28.17
C GLN A 144 14.30 21.53 27.65
N MET A 145 15.05 20.43 27.61
CA MET A 145 14.59 19.18 26.99
C MET A 145 13.48 18.46 27.76
N GLY A 146 13.27 18.75 29.05
CA GLY A 146 12.21 18.10 29.85
C GLY A 146 10.78 18.35 29.31
N GLU A 147 10.44 19.61 29.07
CA GLU A 147 9.13 19.98 28.48
C GLU A 147 9.05 19.64 26.99
N VAL A 148 10.17 19.72 26.28
CA VAL A 148 10.24 19.46 24.83
C VAL A 148 10.12 17.96 24.52
N LEU A 149 10.70 17.07 25.32
CA LEU A 149 10.68 15.62 25.07
C LEU A 149 9.27 15.03 25.19
N ILE A 150 8.43 15.57 26.08
CA ILE A 150 7.02 15.17 26.23
C ILE A 150 6.14 15.79 25.14
N ASN A 151 6.43 17.02 24.69
CA ASN A 151 5.61 17.70 23.68
C ASN A 151 6.00 17.42 22.21
N VAL A 152 7.22 16.94 21.93
CA VAL A 152 7.72 16.63 20.56
C VAL A 152 7.61 15.12 20.22
N GLY A 153 6.91 14.35 21.07
CA GLY A 153 6.60 12.94 20.86
C GLY A 153 5.79 12.66 19.59
N GLY A 154 4.85 13.54 19.22
CA GLY A 154 4.02 13.38 18.02
C GLY A 154 4.73 13.56 16.68
N GLY A 155 5.96 14.13 16.67
CA GLY A 155 6.63 14.56 15.43
C GLY A 155 7.29 13.47 14.59
N ILE A 156 7.00 12.18 14.81
CA ILE A 156 7.40 11.05 13.94
C ILE A 156 6.33 9.94 14.00
N ALA A 157 5.26 10.08 13.20
CA ALA A 157 4.69 8.91 12.53
C ALA A 157 5.60 8.53 11.35
N GLU A 158 5.67 7.26 10.95
CA GLU A 158 6.65 6.81 9.96
C GLU A 158 6.36 7.37 8.56
N ILE A 159 7.41 7.84 7.87
CA ILE A 159 7.31 8.60 6.61
C ILE A 159 7.29 7.66 5.38
N THR A 160 6.18 6.95 5.24
CA THR A 160 5.63 6.42 3.96
C THR A 160 4.22 6.96 3.72
N SER A 161 3.86 7.95 4.54
CA SER A 161 2.61 7.97 5.26
C SER A 161 2.68 9.08 6.30
N LEU A 162 1.54 9.66 6.62
CA LEU A 162 1.40 10.97 7.23
C LEU A 162 0.08 11.07 8.06
N GLY A 163 -0.55 9.96 8.45
CA GLY A 163 -1.98 9.92 8.78
C GLY A 163 -2.39 9.76 10.24
N PHE A 164 -2.36 10.87 10.98
CA PHE A 164 -3.30 11.25 12.05
C PHE A 164 -2.85 12.64 12.55
N GLU A 165 -3.63 13.71 12.33
CA GLU A 165 -3.14 15.10 12.49
C GLU A 165 -2.99 15.59 13.95
N TYR A 166 -3.26 14.76 14.97
CA TYR A 166 -3.25 15.13 16.40
C TYR A 166 -1.90 15.72 16.90
N ALA A 167 -0.81 15.53 16.17
CA ALA A 167 0.52 16.07 16.49
C ALA A 167 0.78 17.52 16.00
N LEU A 168 0.04 18.02 15.01
CA LEU A 168 0.38 19.27 14.32
C LEU A 168 -0.05 20.53 15.07
N SER A 169 -1.20 20.50 15.75
CA SER A 169 -1.80 21.67 16.44
C SER A 169 -0.88 22.31 17.48
N ARG A 170 -0.19 21.52 18.32
CA ARG A 170 0.81 22.03 19.29
C ARG A 170 2.09 22.57 18.64
N THR A 171 2.41 22.15 17.42
CA THR A 171 3.63 22.59 16.73
C THR A 171 3.46 23.97 16.08
N GLY A 172 2.26 24.26 15.57
CA GLY A 172 1.92 25.54 14.94
C GLY A 172 2.11 26.76 15.85
N GLU A 173 1.71 26.67 17.13
CA GLU A 173 1.81 27.80 18.08
C GLU A 173 3.27 28.26 18.30
N HIS A 174 4.24 27.34 18.28
CA HIS A 174 5.66 27.67 18.36
C HIS A 174 6.22 28.22 17.03
N MET A 175 5.77 27.69 15.88
CA MET A 175 6.18 28.20 14.57
C MET A 175 5.70 29.65 14.35
N ILE A 176 4.47 29.97 14.72
CA ILE A 176 3.90 31.33 14.61
C ILE A 176 4.70 32.34 15.46
N ARG A 177 5.24 31.93 16.62
CA ARG A 177 6.02 32.81 17.50
C ARG A 177 7.47 33.08 17.05
N GLN A 178 8.01 32.39 16.03
CA GLN A 178 9.40 32.58 15.56
C GLN A 178 9.62 32.53 14.03
N GLY A 179 8.58 32.30 13.22
CA GLY A 179 8.71 31.84 11.83
C GLY A 179 9.49 32.73 10.84
N SER A 180 9.56 34.05 11.06
CA SER A 180 10.14 34.99 10.08
C SER A 180 11.63 34.73 9.82
N MET A 181 12.42 34.52 10.89
CA MET A 181 13.83 34.17 10.76
C MET A 181 14.02 32.77 10.16
N ALA A 182 13.14 31.82 10.48
CA ALA A 182 13.21 30.45 9.95
C ALA A 182 13.01 30.40 8.43
N ILE A 183 12.06 31.17 7.89
CA ILE A 183 11.83 31.24 6.43
C ILE A 183 12.97 32.00 5.72
N GLU A 184 13.48 33.09 6.30
CA GLU A 184 14.63 33.81 5.74
C GLU A 184 15.91 32.94 5.70
N HIS A 185 16.12 32.09 6.71
CA HIS A 185 17.24 31.15 6.73
C HIS A 185 17.00 29.91 5.85
N PHE A 186 15.77 29.39 5.75
CA PHE A 186 15.42 28.30 4.83
C PHE A 186 15.68 28.71 3.38
N GLY A 187 15.24 29.91 2.95
CA GLY A 187 15.49 30.44 1.61
C GLY A 187 16.98 30.67 1.28
N LYS A 188 17.87 30.65 2.28
CA LYS A 188 19.33 30.70 2.12
C LYS A 188 19.98 29.32 2.00
N THR A 189 19.26 28.23 2.28
CA THR A 189 19.77 26.85 2.13
C THR A 189 19.90 26.42 0.66
N GLY A 190 20.66 25.36 0.38
CA GLY A 190 20.71 24.73 -0.95
C GLY A 190 19.33 24.27 -1.43
N MET A 191 18.58 23.58 -0.56
CA MET A 191 17.20 23.13 -0.85
C MET A 191 16.23 24.29 -1.08
N GLY A 192 16.24 25.31 -0.22
CA GLY A 192 15.42 26.51 -0.39
C GLY A 192 15.76 27.30 -1.67
N LYS A 193 17.05 27.43 -2.01
CA LYS A 193 17.48 28.04 -3.28
C LYS A 193 17.06 27.23 -4.50
N TRP A 194 17.03 25.91 -4.42
CA TRP A 194 16.55 25.05 -5.50
C TRP A 194 15.04 25.26 -5.72
N LEU A 195 14.24 25.20 -4.65
CA LEU A 195 12.81 25.47 -4.69
C LEU A 195 12.50 26.87 -5.27
N CYS A 196 13.13 27.93 -4.74
CA CYS A 196 12.97 29.30 -5.23
C CYS A 196 13.48 29.54 -6.67
N ARG A 197 14.20 28.60 -7.28
CA ARG A 197 14.61 28.64 -8.70
C ARG A 197 13.75 27.75 -9.59
N GLY A 198 13.13 26.70 -9.04
CA GLY A 198 12.28 25.76 -9.78
C GLY A 198 10.93 26.33 -10.18
N ALA A 199 10.33 27.20 -9.36
CA ALA A 199 9.06 27.86 -9.70
C ALA A 199 8.96 29.28 -9.10
N GLY A 200 8.72 30.28 -9.97
CA GLY A 200 8.63 31.70 -9.60
C GLY A 200 7.43 32.09 -8.72
N LEU A 201 6.56 31.13 -8.35
CA LEU A 201 5.39 31.34 -7.48
C LEU A 201 5.64 30.99 -6.01
N ILE A 202 6.73 30.27 -5.70
CA ILE A 202 7.01 29.77 -4.33
C ILE A 202 7.26 30.92 -3.34
N ALA A 203 7.75 32.08 -3.81
CA ALA A 203 7.93 33.28 -2.99
C ALA A 203 6.61 33.83 -2.39
N SER A 204 5.46 33.65 -3.07
CA SER A 204 4.17 34.18 -2.63
C SER A 204 3.48 33.32 -1.57
N ALA A 205 3.69 32.00 -1.61
CA ALA A 205 3.10 31.08 -0.63
C ALA A 205 3.79 31.17 0.74
N LEU A 206 5.10 31.46 0.75
CA LEU A 206 5.91 31.56 1.96
C LEU A 206 5.69 32.86 2.78
N THR A 207 5.00 33.88 2.22
CA THR A 207 4.76 35.16 2.90
C THR A 207 3.41 35.26 3.61
N LEU A 208 2.40 34.48 3.20
CA LEU A 208 1.03 34.54 3.71
C LEU A 208 0.89 34.52 5.25
N PRO A 209 1.69 33.75 6.03
CA PRO A 209 1.62 33.79 7.49
C PRO A 209 1.99 35.13 8.13
N PHE A 210 2.70 36.03 7.42
CA PHE A 210 3.24 37.28 7.97
C PHE A 210 2.38 38.51 7.69
N ASP A 211 1.53 38.48 6.66
CA ASP A 211 0.52 39.53 6.46
C ASP A 211 -0.50 39.52 7.61
N ILE A 212 -0.83 38.32 8.13
CA ILE A 212 -1.64 38.12 9.35
C ILE A 212 -0.97 38.74 10.59
N TYR A 213 0.35 38.55 10.76
CA TYR A 213 1.10 39.17 11.87
C TYR A 213 1.05 40.71 11.83
N THR A 214 1.00 41.29 10.63
CA THR A 214 0.92 42.75 10.45
C THR A 214 -0.44 43.28 10.94
N ALA A 215 -1.53 42.55 10.71
CA ALA A 215 -2.86 42.88 11.26
C ALA A 215 -2.91 42.78 12.79
N ILE A 216 -2.28 41.76 13.39
CA ILE A 216 -2.22 41.56 14.85
C ILE A 216 -1.52 42.74 15.55
N LYS A 217 -0.54 43.38 14.90
CA LYS A 217 0.12 44.57 15.44
C LYS A 217 -0.85 45.74 15.59
N SER A 218 -1.73 45.98 14.61
CA SER A 218 -2.69 47.09 14.63
C SER A 218 -3.70 47.01 15.78
N PHE A 219 -4.05 45.81 16.25
CA PHE A 219 -4.95 45.65 17.41
C PHE A 219 -4.31 46.05 18.75
N ASN A 220 -2.98 45.92 18.91
CA ASN A 220 -2.31 46.29 20.16
C ASN A 220 -2.24 47.81 20.39
N ASP A 221 -2.24 48.63 19.32
CA ASP A 221 -2.27 50.08 19.45
C ASP A 221 -3.67 50.63 19.82
N ALA A 222 -4.73 49.84 19.63
CA ALA A 222 -6.10 50.20 20.03
C ALA A 222 -6.35 50.11 21.55
N ALA A 223 -5.50 49.41 22.31
CA ALA A 223 -5.68 49.10 23.74
C ALA A 223 -5.46 50.30 24.70
N LYS A 224 -5.70 51.54 24.26
CA LYS A 224 -5.39 52.79 24.98
C LYS A 224 -6.51 53.85 24.98
N ALA A 225 -7.68 53.55 24.42
CA ALA A 225 -8.83 54.48 24.37
C ALA A 225 -9.95 54.11 25.34
N GLN A 226 -10.71 55.11 25.81
CA GLN A 226 -11.94 54.96 26.60
C GLN A 226 -12.95 56.03 26.23
N GLY A 227 -14.24 55.68 26.20
CA GLY A 227 -15.33 56.60 25.89
C GLY A 227 -16.54 55.86 25.36
N LYS A 228 -17.45 56.57 24.68
CA LYS A 228 -18.61 55.92 24.02
C LYS A 228 -18.20 55.07 22.80
N GLU A 229 -17.01 55.30 22.25
CA GLU A 229 -16.34 54.42 21.27
C GLU A 229 -16.14 52.99 21.81
N ALA A 230 -16.04 52.80 23.13
CA ALA A 230 -15.87 51.48 23.72
C ALA A 230 -17.08 50.55 23.47
N GLN A 231 -18.28 51.07 23.20
CA GLN A 231 -19.46 50.21 22.93
C GLN A 231 -19.53 49.69 21.49
N ASP A 232 -19.12 50.48 20.48
CA ASP A 232 -18.91 49.95 19.11
C ASP A 232 -17.74 48.94 19.08
N LEU A 233 -16.70 49.20 19.88
CA LEU A 233 -15.58 48.27 20.04
C LEU A 233 -15.95 47.00 20.81
N TYR A 234 -16.96 47.00 21.69
CA TYR A 234 -17.45 45.78 22.33
C TYR A 234 -18.23 44.85 21.38
N VAL A 235 -18.92 45.39 20.37
CA VAL A 235 -19.54 44.58 19.32
C VAL A 235 -18.47 43.98 18.39
N THR A 236 -17.36 44.69 18.17
CA THR A 236 -16.18 44.13 17.48
C THR A 236 -15.44 43.10 18.36
N GLY A 237 -15.46 43.28 19.69
CA GLY A 237 -14.86 42.36 20.66
C GLY A 237 -15.49 40.97 20.74
N GLY A 238 -16.67 40.76 20.15
CA GLY A 238 -17.28 39.43 20.00
C GLY A 238 -16.44 38.47 19.15
N LEU A 239 -15.58 38.97 18.26
CA LEU A 239 -14.65 38.19 17.44
C LEU A 239 -13.37 37.74 18.21
N SER A 240 -13.53 37.37 19.48
CA SER A 240 -12.42 36.90 20.35
C SER A 240 -12.57 35.48 20.89
N VAL A 241 -13.62 34.74 20.53
CA VAL A 241 -13.69 33.26 20.67
C VAL A 241 -13.06 32.57 19.44
N PHE A 242 -12.07 33.22 18.80
CA PHE A 242 -11.41 32.75 17.57
C PHE A 242 -9.90 32.51 17.73
N SER A 243 -9.39 32.49 18.98
CA SER A 243 -7.98 32.19 19.29
C SER A 243 -7.74 30.77 19.85
N ALA A 244 -8.79 29.95 19.96
CA ALA A 244 -8.69 28.50 20.13
C ALA A 244 -9.01 27.76 18.81
N ALA A 245 -10.03 28.23 18.10
CA ALA A 245 -10.45 27.71 16.78
C ALA A 245 -9.37 27.79 15.68
N LEU A 246 -8.34 28.64 15.85
CA LEU A 246 -7.27 28.80 14.86
C LEU A 246 -6.10 27.80 15.02
N SER A 247 -6.01 27.07 16.15
CA SER A 247 -4.99 26.02 16.36
C SER A 247 -5.36 24.67 15.75
N LEU A 248 -6.64 24.47 15.40
CA LEU A 248 -7.13 23.32 14.63
C LEU A 248 -7.24 23.66 13.13
N ALA A 249 -7.61 24.90 12.77
CA ALA A 249 -7.72 25.34 11.38
C ALA A 249 -6.38 25.58 10.63
N LEU A 250 -5.23 25.44 11.28
CA LEU A 250 -3.89 25.62 10.67
C LEU A 250 -2.97 24.38 10.72
N GLY A 251 -3.49 23.22 11.16
CA GLY A 251 -2.83 21.93 10.92
C GLY A 251 -3.06 21.40 9.51
N CYS A 252 -4.28 21.56 9.00
CA CYS A 252 -4.87 20.84 7.86
C CYS A 252 -4.37 21.25 6.45
N ALA A 253 -3.12 21.71 6.33
CA ALA A 253 -2.50 22.10 5.06
C ALA A 253 -1.34 21.16 4.64
N ALA A 254 -0.95 20.21 5.48
CA ALA A 254 -0.04 19.13 5.13
C ALA A 254 -0.24 17.92 6.06
N LEU A 255 -0.10 16.71 5.48
CA LEU A 255 0.12 15.40 6.12
C LEU A 255 -1.14 14.47 6.34
N ALA A 256 -1.36 13.50 5.43
CA ALA A 256 -2.20 12.27 5.55
C ALA A 256 -1.72 11.17 4.56
N GLY A 257 -1.92 9.83 4.66
CA GLY A 257 -2.53 8.93 5.68
C GLY A 257 -1.53 7.85 6.23
N PHE A 258 -1.93 6.83 7.02
CA PHE A 258 -1.12 5.73 7.65
C PHE A 258 -0.06 6.09 8.77
N GLN A 259 0.42 5.19 9.67
CA GLN A 259 -0.12 3.96 10.32
C GLN A 259 0.72 3.53 11.56
N ALA A 260 0.18 2.58 12.36
CA ALA A 260 0.94 1.58 13.10
C ALA A 260 0.32 0.19 12.86
N ALA A 261 1.12 -0.89 12.74
CA ALA A 261 0.59 -2.23 12.45
C ALA A 261 1.44 -3.40 13.01
N GLY A 262 0.77 -4.27 13.78
CA GLY A 262 1.13 -5.68 13.99
C GLY A 262 2.07 -6.01 15.17
N PRO A 263 2.17 -7.31 15.56
CA PRO A 263 1.52 -8.52 15.00
C PRO A 263 0.27 -8.96 15.82
N VAL A 264 -0.62 -9.90 15.46
CA VAL A 264 -0.62 -11.16 14.68
C VAL A 264 -2.02 -11.33 14.03
N GLY A 265 -2.30 -12.03 12.91
CA GLY A 265 -1.47 -12.79 11.96
C GLY A 265 -1.73 -14.31 11.94
N ILE A 266 -2.90 -14.84 11.53
CA ILE A 266 -3.23 -15.26 10.14
C ILE A 266 -4.60 -15.98 10.13
N ALA A 267 -5.32 -15.99 8.99
CA ALA A 267 -6.55 -16.78 8.81
C ALA A 267 -6.26 -18.28 8.58
N ALA A 268 -6.96 -19.16 9.32
CA ALA A 268 -6.94 -20.61 9.11
C ALA A 268 -8.35 -21.21 9.26
N ALA A 269 -9.07 -21.33 8.15
CA ALA A 269 -10.31 -22.11 8.11
C ALA A 269 -10.01 -23.61 8.04
N ALA A 270 -10.91 -24.42 8.59
CA ALA A 270 -11.13 -25.83 8.23
C ALA A 270 -9.92 -26.80 8.27
N ILE A 271 -9.39 -27.03 9.48
CA ILE A 271 -9.07 -28.41 9.91
C ILE A 271 -10.23 -28.81 10.85
N MET A 272 -11.35 -29.36 10.39
CA MET A 272 -11.49 -30.71 9.79
C MET A 272 -10.70 -31.75 10.61
N ILE A 273 -11.22 -32.13 11.79
CA ILE A 273 -12.12 -33.28 11.99
C ILE A 273 -11.37 -34.64 11.93
N VAL A 274 -11.72 -35.54 12.86
CA VAL A 274 -11.10 -36.84 13.17
C VAL A 274 -9.75 -36.75 13.91
N GLY A 275 -9.73 -37.18 15.17
CA GLY A 275 -8.50 -37.33 15.98
C GLY A 275 -8.72 -36.93 17.45
N ALA A 276 -9.24 -37.78 18.32
CA ALA A 276 -9.58 -39.18 18.13
C ALA A 276 -10.78 -39.62 19.01
N ARG A 277 -11.33 -40.81 18.72
CA ARG A 277 -12.03 -41.59 19.75
C ARG A 277 -11.05 -41.92 20.88
N ILE A 278 -11.44 -41.70 22.12
CA ILE A 278 -11.26 -42.60 23.27
C ILE A 278 -12.23 -42.10 24.36
N TYR A 279 -13.22 -42.88 24.76
CA TYR A 279 -13.17 -43.95 25.77
C TYR A 279 -12.79 -43.42 27.18
N GLY A 280 -13.62 -43.57 28.22
CA GLY A 280 -15.01 -44.03 28.22
C GLY A 280 -15.54 -44.41 29.61
N ALA A 281 -16.86 -44.58 29.67
CA ALA A 281 -17.58 -45.57 30.49
C ALA A 281 -17.01 -46.00 31.88
N VAL A 282 -17.08 -45.11 32.87
CA VAL A 282 -17.80 -45.26 34.17
C VAL A 282 -18.06 -43.81 34.67
N ARG A 283 -19.17 -43.39 35.29
CA ARG A 283 -20.18 -44.08 36.12
C ARG A 283 -21.57 -43.47 35.93
N ALA A 284 -22.58 -44.27 35.57
CA ALA A 284 -23.97 -43.81 35.38
C ALA A 284 -24.80 -43.74 36.68
N VAL A 285 -24.16 -43.45 37.83
CA VAL A 285 -24.81 -43.38 39.16
C VAL A 285 -24.29 -42.20 39.98
N ASP A 286 -22.99 -41.87 39.92
CA ASP A 286 -22.45 -40.63 40.52
C ASP A 286 -23.04 -39.38 39.85
N ASP A 287 -23.23 -39.42 38.53
CA ASP A 287 -23.62 -38.29 37.66
C ASP A 287 -24.99 -37.63 37.96
N ILE A 288 -25.75 -38.15 38.94
CA ILE A 288 -27.05 -37.63 39.42
C ILE A 288 -26.94 -37.07 40.85
N ASP A 289 -26.09 -37.68 41.70
CA ASP A 289 -25.94 -37.33 43.12
C ASP A 289 -25.26 -35.95 43.30
N ASP A 290 -24.44 -35.54 42.34
CA ASP A 290 -23.79 -34.21 42.26
C ASP A 290 -24.76 -33.04 41.97
N TYR A 291 -25.97 -33.31 41.46
CA TYR A 291 -26.86 -32.27 40.94
C TYR A 291 -28.20 -32.13 41.69
N ILE A 292 -28.64 -33.14 42.45
CA ILE A 292 -29.89 -33.09 43.21
C ILE A 292 -29.79 -33.88 44.53
N GLU A 293 -30.22 -33.29 45.65
CA GLU A 293 -30.41 -34.07 46.88
C GLU A 293 -31.54 -35.09 46.72
N LEU A 294 -31.21 -36.35 47.01
CA LEU A 294 -32.07 -37.52 46.91
C LEU A 294 -32.45 -38.03 48.31
N SER A 295 -33.73 -38.30 48.55
CA SER A 295 -34.14 -38.99 49.77
C SER A 295 -33.64 -40.44 49.80
N VAL A 296 -33.58 -41.01 51.01
CA VAL A 296 -33.08 -42.39 51.22
C VAL A 296 -33.86 -43.42 50.38
N ASN A 297 -35.17 -43.23 50.20
CA ASN A 297 -36.01 -44.13 49.40
C ASN A 297 -35.80 -43.94 47.89
N GLU A 298 -35.53 -42.72 47.42
CA GLU A 298 -35.23 -42.44 46.01
C GLU A 298 -33.89 -43.05 45.59
N ARG A 299 -32.82 -42.92 46.41
CA ARG A 299 -31.50 -43.53 46.12
C ARG A 299 -31.58 -45.05 45.91
N TRP A 300 -32.26 -45.78 46.79
CA TRP A 300 -32.43 -47.23 46.64
C TRP A 300 -33.25 -47.64 45.42
N ARG A 301 -34.28 -46.85 45.06
CA ARG A 301 -35.18 -47.13 43.93
C ARG A 301 -34.54 -46.79 42.58
N ALA A 302 -33.90 -45.63 42.46
CA ALA A 302 -33.20 -45.22 41.25
C ALA A 302 -32.02 -46.17 40.91
N GLY A 303 -31.28 -46.59 41.94
CA GLY A 303 -30.24 -47.62 41.81
C GLY A 303 -30.80 -48.98 41.37
N TRP A 304 -31.98 -49.38 41.87
CA TRP A 304 -32.65 -50.61 41.44
C TRP A 304 -33.15 -50.56 39.99
N PHE A 305 -33.71 -49.43 39.53
CA PHE A 305 -34.12 -49.25 38.14
C PHE A 305 -32.90 -49.23 37.18
N ALA A 306 -31.81 -48.56 37.56
CA ALA A 306 -30.55 -48.59 36.82
C ALA A 306 -29.93 -50.01 36.75
N PHE A 307 -30.07 -50.81 37.82
CA PHE A 307 -29.60 -52.20 37.87
C PHE A 307 -30.47 -53.18 37.07
N THR A 308 -31.77 -52.87 36.89
CA THR A 308 -32.74 -53.76 36.21
C THR A 308 -33.09 -53.34 34.78
N GLY A 309 -32.57 -52.21 34.29
CA GLY A 309 -32.85 -51.70 32.94
C GLY A 309 -34.26 -51.12 32.80
N GLN A 310 -34.77 -50.49 33.86
CA GLN A 310 -36.10 -49.86 33.88
C GLN A 310 -35.97 -48.33 33.78
N ASP A 311 -36.94 -47.70 33.13
CA ASP A 311 -37.01 -46.23 33.03
C ASP A 311 -37.07 -45.58 34.41
N GLN A 312 -36.33 -44.50 34.60
CA GLN A 312 -36.29 -43.75 35.86
C GLN A 312 -37.59 -42.97 36.07
N ASP A 313 -37.99 -42.78 37.33
CA ASP A 313 -39.22 -42.03 37.67
C ASP A 313 -39.19 -40.62 37.05
N LYS A 314 -40.20 -40.29 36.24
CA LYS A 314 -40.19 -39.08 35.39
C LYS A 314 -39.88 -37.80 36.17
N ALA A 315 -40.48 -37.61 37.35
CA ALA A 315 -40.26 -36.43 38.19
C ALA A 315 -38.81 -36.30 38.72
N LEU A 316 -38.08 -37.42 38.85
CA LEU A 316 -36.65 -37.43 39.18
C LEU A 316 -35.81 -36.97 37.99
N MET A 317 -36.10 -37.50 36.80
CA MET A 317 -35.42 -37.13 35.55
C MET A 317 -35.66 -35.67 35.17
N GLU A 318 -36.88 -35.16 35.38
CA GLU A 318 -37.23 -33.76 35.13
C GLU A 318 -36.50 -32.80 36.09
N ARG A 319 -36.38 -33.13 37.39
CA ARG A 319 -35.53 -32.39 38.34
C ARG A 319 -34.05 -32.41 37.95
N TYR A 320 -33.55 -33.56 37.50
CA TYR A 320 -32.17 -33.73 37.06
C TYR A 320 -31.84 -32.91 35.81
N LEU A 321 -32.69 -32.97 34.78
CA LEU A 321 -32.52 -32.23 33.53
C LEU A 321 -32.46 -30.72 33.75
N ILE A 322 -33.28 -30.18 34.65
CA ILE A 322 -33.22 -28.77 35.05
C ILE A 322 -31.87 -28.48 35.71
N SER A 323 -31.56 -29.12 36.84
CA SER A 323 -30.36 -28.80 37.64
C SER A 323 -29.05 -28.98 36.87
N LYS A 324 -28.95 -30.05 36.07
CA LYS A 324 -27.77 -30.31 35.24
C LYS A 324 -27.61 -29.26 34.14
N THR A 325 -28.68 -28.93 33.41
CA THR A 325 -28.59 -27.89 32.36
C THR A 325 -28.28 -26.52 32.97
N THR A 326 -28.81 -26.19 34.14
CA THR A 326 -28.47 -24.95 34.86
C THR A 326 -26.97 -24.88 35.19
N SER A 327 -26.42 -25.97 35.74
CA SER A 327 -25.00 -26.05 36.13
C SER A 327 -24.08 -26.06 34.91
N ASP A 328 -24.39 -26.86 33.88
CA ASP A 328 -23.62 -26.95 32.64
C ASP A 328 -23.63 -25.61 31.87
N TYR A 329 -24.77 -24.89 31.83
CA TYR A 329 -24.85 -23.58 31.17
C TYR A 329 -24.14 -22.47 31.96
N ALA A 330 -24.29 -22.40 33.29
CA ALA A 330 -23.51 -21.48 34.13
C ALA A 330 -22.00 -21.70 33.96
N LYS A 331 -21.57 -22.96 33.89
CA LYS A 331 -20.18 -23.37 33.66
C LYS A 331 -19.70 -23.02 32.26
N ALA A 332 -20.55 -23.16 31.23
CA ALA A 332 -20.26 -22.76 29.86
C ALA A 332 -20.06 -21.25 29.76
N LEU A 333 -21.00 -20.44 30.28
CA LEU A 333 -20.90 -18.98 30.35
C LEU A 333 -19.61 -18.54 31.06
N LYS A 334 -19.33 -19.08 32.25
CA LYS A 334 -18.12 -18.74 33.01
C LYS A 334 -16.83 -19.13 32.28
N THR A 335 -16.80 -20.28 31.60
CA THR A 335 -15.65 -20.72 30.80
C THR A 335 -15.46 -19.81 29.57
N GLN A 336 -16.55 -19.37 28.94
CA GLN A 336 -16.53 -18.43 27.82
C GLN A 336 -16.06 -17.04 28.27
N SER A 337 -16.55 -16.51 29.38
CA SER A 337 -16.11 -15.22 29.95
C SER A 337 -14.63 -15.25 30.32
N LEU A 338 -14.13 -16.32 30.95
CA LEU A 338 -12.70 -16.48 31.22
C LEU A 338 -11.88 -16.52 29.92
N ARG A 339 -12.31 -17.31 28.92
CA ARG A 339 -11.65 -17.35 27.60
C ARG A 339 -11.60 -15.98 26.93
N TRP A 340 -12.68 -15.19 27.01
CA TRP A 340 -12.73 -13.83 26.47
C TRP A 340 -11.75 -12.91 27.19
N LEU A 341 -11.70 -12.91 28.53
CA LEU A 341 -10.76 -12.11 29.31
C LEU A 341 -9.29 -12.54 29.16
N ASP A 342 -9.01 -13.82 28.90
CA ASP A 342 -7.65 -14.32 28.62
C ASP A 342 -7.20 -14.09 27.16
N ASN A 343 -8.13 -13.83 26.22
CA ASN A 343 -7.86 -13.75 24.79
C ASN A 343 -8.60 -12.58 24.09
N GLU A 344 -9.84 -12.79 23.67
CA GLU A 344 -10.54 -11.98 22.66
C GLU A 344 -10.85 -10.54 23.10
N LEU A 345 -11.03 -10.31 24.41
CA LEU A 345 -11.28 -9.00 25.02
C LEU A 345 -10.17 -8.56 26.00
N LYS A 346 -9.08 -9.34 26.10
CA LYS A 346 -8.04 -9.25 27.13
C LYS A 346 -7.50 -7.85 27.41
N ASP A 347 -7.28 -7.06 26.35
CA ASP A 347 -6.63 -5.75 26.45
C ASP A 347 -7.63 -4.59 26.56
N SER A 348 -8.93 -4.86 26.46
CA SER A 348 -10.01 -3.85 26.51
C SER A 348 -10.99 -4.03 27.69
N VAL A 349 -11.15 -5.24 28.22
CA VAL A 349 -12.12 -5.58 29.28
C VAL A 349 -11.41 -6.32 30.41
N ASP A 350 -11.76 -6.04 31.67
CA ASP A 350 -11.22 -6.74 32.85
C ASP A 350 -12.26 -7.52 33.67
N ALA A 351 -13.55 -7.20 33.49
CA ALA A 351 -14.68 -7.90 34.07
C ALA A 351 -15.83 -8.11 33.05
N ILE A 352 -16.45 -9.27 33.11
CA ILE A 352 -17.65 -9.63 32.35
C ILE A 352 -18.76 -9.97 33.34
N VAL A 353 -19.92 -9.34 33.17
CA VAL A 353 -21.14 -9.62 33.92
C VAL A 353 -22.10 -10.32 32.98
N ASN A 354 -22.44 -11.58 33.25
CA ASN A 354 -23.43 -12.31 32.46
C ASN A 354 -24.84 -12.07 32.99
N GLY A 355 -25.82 -12.07 32.10
CA GLY A 355 -27.23 -12.05 32.48
C GLY A 355 -27.64 -13.30 33.26
N ARG A 356 -28.72 -13.18 34.02
CA ARG A 356 -29.34 -14.28 34.75
C ARG A 356 -30.25 -15.09 33.83
N PHE A 357 -30.32 -16.38 34.12
CA PHE A 357 -31.16 -17.31 33.38
C PHE A 357 -31.82 -18.33 34.32
N ASP A 358 -32.91 -18.90 33.84
CA ASP A 358 -33.66 -20.00 34.42
C ASP A 358 -33.69 -21.17 33.41
N VAL A 359 -33.91 -22.40 33.88
CA VAL A 359 -34.06 -23.57 33.00
C VAL A 359 -35.44 -24.19 33.22
N ARG A 360 -36.26 -24.13 32.17
CA ARG A 360 -37.63 -24.62 32.20
C ARG A 360 -37.80 -25.78 31.24
N LEU A 361 -38.60 -26.77 31.61
CA LEU A 361 -38.92 -27.87 30.72
C LEU A 361 -40.08 -27.50 29.80
N GLN A 362 -39.82 -27.46 28.49
CA GLN A 362 -40.81 -27.13 27.48
C GLN A 362 -41.23 -28.39 26.68
N PRO A 363 -42.55 -28.67 26.55
CA PRO A 363 -43.05 -29.76 25.72
C PRO A 363 -42.66 -29.58 24.24
N THR A 364 -41.68 -30.36 23.80
CA THR A 364 -41.05 -30.26 22.48
C THR A 364 -41.38 -31.50 21.65
N ARG A 365 -41.79 -31.31 20.39
CA ARG A 365 -42.13 -32.42 19.49
C ARG A 365 -40.88 -32.97 18.81
N LEU A 366 -40.38 -34.09 19.30
CA LEU A 366 -39.31 -34.85 18.64
C LEU A 366 -39.93 -35.79 17.59
N SER A 367 -39.49 -35.66 16.35
CA SER A 367 -40.01 -36.50 15.25
C SER A 367 -39.49 -37.93 15.39
N ARG A 368 -40.39 -38.92 15.27
CA ARG A 368 -40.04 -40.34 15.31
C ARG A 368 -39.42 -40.78 13.98
N TYR A 369 -38.38 -41.59 14.04
CA TYR A 369 -37.74 -42.17 12.86
C TYR A 369 -38.62 -43.24 12.18
N GLN A 370 -39.44 -43.95 12.96
CA GLN A 370 -40.47 -44.90 12.52
C GLN A 370 -41.65 -44.85 13.51
N TRP A 371 -42.88 -45.05 13.02
CA TRP A 371 -44.11 -45.16 13.82
C TRP A 371 -45.09 -46.12 13.15
N ASP A 372 -45.97 -46.75 13.93
CA ASP A 372 -47.01 -47.67 13.43
C ASP A 372 -48.41 -47.04 13.50
N GLU A 373 -48.86 -46.47 12.37
CA GLU A 373 -50.19 -45.85 12.25
C GLU A 373 -51.34 -46.83 12.47
N ALA A 374 -51.15 -48.12 12.17
CA ALA A 374 -52.17 -49.15 12.41
C ALA A 374 -52.35 -49.48 13.90
N LYS A 375 -51.41 -49.06 14.76
CA LYS A 375 -51.53 -49.05 16.23
C LYS A 375 -51.90 -47.67 16.80
N GLY A 376 -52.08 -46.65 15.96
CA GLY A 376 -52.39 -45.29 16.38
C GLY A 376 -51.18 -44.48 16.90
N GLU A 377 -49.95 -44.87 16.54
CA GLU A 377 -48.77 -44.06 16.86
C GLU A 377 -48.69 -42.79 16.00
N LEU A 378 -48.17 -41.71 16.58
CA LEU A 378 -47.94 -40.43 15.90
C LEU A 378 -46.51 -40.34 15.34
N PRO A 379 -46.29 -39.56 14.25
CA PRO A 379 -44.96 -39.29 13.69
C PRO A 379 -44.04 -38.46 14.60
N TYR A 380 -44.50 -38.08 15.80
CA TYR A 380 -43.69 -37.40 16.81
C TYR A 380 -44.03 -37.92 18.21
N VAL A 381 -43.05 -37.91 19.11
CA VAL A 381 -43.24 -37.94 20.55
C VAL A 381 -43.14 -36.51 21.10
N THR A 382 -43.86 -36.20 22.17
CA THR A 382 -43.70 -34.90 22.85
C THR A 382 -42.94 -35.14 24.15
N GLU A 383 -41.73 -34.59 24.25
CA GLU A 383 -40.85 -34.74 25.40
C GLU A 383 -40.58 -33.38 26.06
N ASN A 384 -40.45 -33.39 27.39
CA ASN A 384 -40.24 -32.20 28.19
C ASN A 384 -38.73 -31.90 28.22
N LEU A 385 -38.25 -31.10 27.28
CA LEU A 385 -36.81 -30.78 27.14
C LEU A 385 -36.46 -29.49 27.88
N PRO A 386 -35.26 -29.39 28.49
CA PRO A 386 -34.79 -28.16 29.11
C PRO A 386 -34.54 -27.08 28.05
N VAL A 387 -35.15 -25.92 28.26
CA VAL A 387 -34.97 -24.68 27.52
C VAL A 387 -34.46 -23.63 28.49
N ILE A 388 -33.39 -22.94 28.09
CA ILE A 388 -32.85 -21.80 28.81
C ILE A 388 -33.77 -20.60 28.56
N VAL A 389 -34.13 -19.91 29.64
CA VAL A 389 -34.94 -18.69 29.60
C VAL A 389 -34.15 -17.61 30.34
N GLU A 390 -33.60 -16.65 29.60
CA GLU A 390 -32.97 -15.47 30.19
C GLU A 390 -34.00 -14.70 31.05
N THR A 391 -33.54 -14.06 32.13
CA THR A 391 -34.40 -13.47 33.17
C THR A 391 -33.93 -12.10 33.61
N ASP A 392 -34.90 -11.24 33.92
CA ASP A 392 -34.78 -9.86 34.37
C ASP A 392 -33.63 -9.59 35.35
N ASP A 393 -32.64 -8.80 34.90
CA ASP A 393 -31.52 -8.34 35.73
C ASP A 393 -31.72 -6.95 36.33
N HIS A 394 -31.25 -6.76 37.56
CA HIS A 394 -31.23 -5.45 38.23
C HIS A 394 -29.87 -5.22 38.90
N TYR A 395 -29.17 -4.17 38.48
CA TYR A 395 -27.79 -3.90 38.90
C TYR A 395 -27.48 -2.40 38.98
N ASP A 396 -26.79 -1.99 40.04
CA ASP A 396 -26.23 -0.64 40.21
C ASP A 396 -24.75 -0.76 40.58
N ALA A 397 -23.88 -0.54 39.59
CA ALA A 397 -22.43 -0.65 39.73
C ALA A 397 -21.72 0.70 39.68
N ARG A 398 -22.43 1.81 39.89
CA ARG A 398 -21.84 3.17 39.81
C ARG A 398 -20.66 3.40 40.76
N ALA A 399 -20.62 2.64 41.86
CA ALA A 399 -19.53 2.64 42.84
C ALA A 399 -18.45 1.56 42.60
N GLY A 400 -18.52 0.84 41.48
CA GLY A 400 -17.71 -0.35 41.15
C GLY A 400 -18.51 -1.65 41.19
N LEU A 401 -17.90 -2.73 40.67
CA LEU A 401 -18.43 -4.09 40.80
C LEU A 401 -18.08 -4.68 42.19
N PRO A 402 -18.90 -5.58 42.75
CA PRO A 402 -18.63 -6.23 44.04
C PRO A 402 -17.49 -7.26 43.95
N ASP A 403 -16.74 -7.43 45.04
CA ASP A 403 -15.60 -8.37 45.14
C ASP A 403 -15.97 -9.85 44.89
N SER A 404 -17.24 -10.22 45.05
CA SER A 404 -17.75 -11.56 44.77
C SER A 404 -19.24 -11.56 44.43
N ASP A 405 -19.57 -11.96 43.20
CA ASP A 405 -20.93 -12.22 42.72
C ASP A 405 -20.87 -13.43 41.76
N ALA A 406 -21.94 -14.22 41.69
CA ALA A 406 -21.99 -15.43 40.88
C ALA A 406 -21.99 -15.15 39.37
N ILE A 407 -22.56 -14.01 38.95
CA ILE A 407 -22.64 -13.60 37.54
C ILE A 407 -21.42 -12.81 37.04
N VAL A 408 -20.58 -12.31 37.96
CA VAL A 408 -19.37 -11.55 37.63
C VAL A 408 -18.18 -12.50 37.45
N THR A 409 -17.46 -12.32 36.34
CA THR A 409 -16.18 -13.00 36.06
C THR A 409 -15.12 -11.95 35.77
N SER A 410 -14.05 -11.93 36.56
CA SER A 410 -12.93 -10.99 36.43
C SER A 410 -11.60 -11.70 36.67
N LEU A 411 -10.53 -11.26 36.00
CA LEU A 411 -9.19 -11.84 36.17
C LEU A 411 -8.26 -10.95 37.03
N LYS A 412 -8.28 -9.64 36.79
CA LYS A 412 -7.54 -8.63 37.56
C LYS A 412 -8.04 -7.24 37.18
N THR A 413 -8.43 -6.43 38.15
CA THR A 413 -8.90 -5.06 37.91
C THR A 413 -7.80 -4.15 37.33
N ASP A 414 -8.16 -3.39 36.31
CA ASP A 414 -7.35 -2.41 35.59
C ASP A 414 -8.22 -1.18 35.28
N THR A 415 -7.78 0.02 35.67
CA THR A 415 -8.56 1.26 35.48
C THR A 415 -8.58 1.73 34.03
N ALA A 416 -7.75 1.15 33.15
CA ALA A 416 -7.77 1.46 31.71
C ALA A 416 -8.72 0.55 30.91
N LYS A 417 -9.40 -0.41 31.55
CA LYS A 417 -10.26 -1.41 30.88
C LYS A 417 -11.73 -1.26 31.28
N GLY A 418 -12.62 -1.62 30.38
CA GLY A 418 -14.07 -1.56 30.59
C GLY A 418 -14.69 -2.82 31.19
N VAL A 419 -16.01 -2.76 31.40
CA VAL A 419 -16.86 -3.87 31.82
C VAL A 419 -17.76 -4.31 30.65
N PHE A 420 -17.84 -5.61 30.39
CA PHE A 420 -18.76 -6.15 29.38
C PHE A 420 -20.01 -6.73 30.05
N TRP A 421 -21.18 -6.18 29.71
CA TRP A 421 -22.48 -6.56 30.26
C TRP A 421 -23.22 -7.43 29.25
N ASN A 422 -23.25 -8.74 29.45
CA ASN A 422 -23.81 -9.74 28.53
C ASN A 422 -25.22 -10.13 28.96
N LEU A 423 -26.19 -9.22 28.79
CA LEU A 423 -27.49 -9.24 29.50
C LEU A 423 -28.56 -10.16 28.89
N GLY A 424 -28.40 -10.60 27.64
CA GLY A 424 -29.33 -11.54 27.02
C GLY A 424 -30.76 -10.99 26.87
N GLY A 425 -31.75 -11.80 27.26
CA GLY A 425 -33.16 -11.66 26.86
C GLY A 425 -34.17 -11.25 27.94
N GLY A 426 -33.73 -10.90 29.16
CA GLY A 426 -34.61 -10.47 30.27
C GLY A 426 -35.12 -9.03 30.15
N ASN A 427 -35.91 -8.56 31.11
CA ASN A 427 -36.18 -7.13 31.28
C ASN A 427 -35.17 -6.54 32.26
N ASP A 428 -34.18 -5.77 31.75
CA ASP A 428 -32.95 -5.50 32.49
C ASP A 428 -32.82 -4.03 32.85
N THR A 429 -32.49 -3.73 34.11
CA THR A 429 -32.21 -2.37 34.60
C THR A 429 -30.80 -2.31 35.17
N VAL A 430 -29.87 -1.69 34.43
CA VAL A 430 -28.44 -1.68 34.77
C VAL A 430 -27.89 -0.27 34.76
N GLN A 431 -27.21 0.11 35.84
CA GLN A 431 -26.40 1.34 35.91
C GLN A 431 -24.92 0.92 35.98
N GLY A 432 -24.15 1.34 34.98
CA GLY A 432 -22.77 0.92 34.72
C GLY A 432 -21.76 1.40 35.75
N VAL A 433 -20.50 1.01 35.58
CA VAL A 433 -19.39 1.50 36.41
C VAL A 433 -19.00 2.89 35.92
N ARG A 434 -19.16 3.89 36.78
CA ARG A 434 -18.99 5.31 36.44
C ARG A 434 -17.64 5.63 35.79
N ASP A 435 -16.54 5.24 36.42
CA ASP A 435 -15.19 5.64 35.98
C ASP A 435 -14.60 4.77 34.85
N LYS A 436 -15.39 3.86 34.24
CA LYS A 436 -14.95 2.87 33.25
C LYS A 436 -15.88 2.84 32.02
N PRO A 437 -15.37 2.44 30.83
CA PRO A 437 -16.21 2.06 29.69
C PRO A 437 -17.14 0.88 30.02
N ASN A 438 -18.39 0.92 29.56
CA ASN A 438 -19.40 -0.12 29.71
C ASN A 438 -19.90 -0.59 28.34
N PHE A 439 -19.69 -1.87 28.04
CA PHE A 439 -20.11 -2.50 26.79
C PHE A 439 -21.38 -3.33 27.03
N PHE A 440 -22.55 -2.72 26.83
CA PHE A 440 -23.85 -3.34 27.00
C PHE A 440 -24.24 -4.17 25.78
N SER A 441 -24.19 -5.49 25.92
CA SER A 441 -24.57 -6.48 24.91
C SER A 441 -25.92 -7.10 25.27
N TYR A 442 -26.97 -6.73 24.55
CA TYR A 442 -28.36 -7.04 24.91
C TYR A 442 -29.20 -7.57 23.74
N GLY A 443 -30.19 -8.40 24.06
CA GLY A 443 -31.18 -8.95 23.14
C GLY A 443 -32.57 -8.33 23.35
N ALA A 444 -33.62 -9.14 23.19
CA ALA A 444 -35.02 -8.74 23.43
C ALA A 444 -35.34 -8.55 24.94
N GLY A 445 -36.55 -8.06 25.25
CA GLY A 445 -36.99 -7.66 26.60
C GLY A 445 -36.82 -6.15 26.84
N ASP A 446 -37.53 -5.58 27.81
CA ASP A 446 -37.48 -4.14 28.10
C ASP A 446 -36.17 -3.79 28.84
N LYS A 447 -35.28 -3.02 28.20
CA LYS A 447 -33.98 -2.62 28.77
C LYS A 447 -33.99 -1.17 29.26
N SER A 448 -33.43 -0.93 30.45
CA SER A 448 -33.16 0.39 31.03
C SER A 448 -31.69 0.47 31.43
N LEU A 449 -30.83 0.93 30.51
CA LEU A 449 -29.38 0.83 30.61
C LEU A 449 -28.74 2.23 30.69
N THR A 450 -27.91 2.45 31.71
CA THR A 450 -27.21 3.72 31.94
C THR A 450 -25.70 3.48 32.02
N GLY A 451 -24.94 4.31 31.31
CA GLY A 451 -23.48 4.34 31.29
C GLY A 451 -22.83 5.10 32.45
N GLY A 452 -21.72 5.78 32.17
CA GLY A 452 -20.86 6.47 33.13
C GLY A 452 -20.20 7.74 32.58
N ASP A 453 -18.91 7.89 32.88
CA ASP A 453 -18.08 9.08 32.57
C ASP A 453 -17.01 8.75 31.49
N LYS A 454 -17.24 7.75 30.63
CA LYS A 454 -16.31 7.20 29.61
C LYS A 454 -17.11 6.69 28.40
N ASP A 455 -16.47 6.60 27.22
CA ASP A 455 -17.05 5.97 26.00
C ASP A 455 -17.75 4.62 26.30
N ASP A 456 -19.07 4.64 26.31
CA ASP A 456 -19.92 3.47 26.52
C ASP A 456 -20.46 2.92 25.18
N SER A 457 -21.05 1.72 25.19
CA SER A 457 -21.59 1.12 23.96
C SER A 457 -22.81 0.22 24.19
N PHE A 458 -23.81 0.35 23.33
CA PHE A 458 -25.10 -0.34 23.35
C PHE A 458 -25.24 -1.22 22.11
N LEU A 459 -24.85 -2.50 22.25
CA LEU A 459 -24.79 -3.52 21.21
C LEU A 459 -26.10 -4.32 21.21
N PHE A 460 -27.02 -3.98 20.30
CA PHE A 460 -28.29 -4.69 20.16
C PHE A 460 -28.13 -5.93 19.28
N GLN A 461 -27.95 -7.10 19.90
CA GLN A 461 -27.71 -8.37 19.22
C GLN A 461 -28.89 -8.84 18.37
N SER A 462 -30.13 -8.55 18.81
CA SER A 462 -31.36 -9.07 18.18
C SER A 462 -31.96 -8.16 17.10
N ALA A 463 -31.25 -7.13 16.64
CA ALA A 463 -31.78 -6.14 15.69
C ALA A 463 -32.28 -6.77 14.37
N GLY A 464 -31.63 -7.83 13.88
CA GLY A 464 -32.08 -8.58 12.70
C GLY A 464 -33.44 -9.27 12.89
N ASP A 465 -33.69 -9.85 14.06
CA ASP A 465 -34.91 -10.60 14.37
C ASP A 465 -36.09 -9.69 14.72
N ALA A 466 -35.82 -8.57 15.41
CA ALA A 466 -36.84 -7.61 15.83
C ALA A 466 -37.63 -7.01 14.64
N LEU A 467 -37.00 -6.84 13.47
CA LEU A 467 -37.67 -6.43 12.22
C LEU A 467 -38.76 -7.42 11.73
N SER A 468 -38.79 -8.64 12.28
CA SER A 468 -39.80 -9.67 11.97
C SER A 468 -40.89 -9.79 13.04
N ARG A 469 -40.86 -8.98 14.10
CA ARG A 469 -41.81 -9.04 15.22
C ARG A 469 -42.61 -7.74 15.35
N ALA A 470 -43.81 -7.83 15.90
CA ALA A 470 -44.66 -6.67 16.23
C ALA A 470 -44.56 -6.26 17.71
N GLU A 471 -43.50 -6.70 18.40
CA GLU A 471 -43.29 -6.46 19.84
C GLU A 471 -42.81 -5.02 20.05
N VAL A 472 -43.73 -4.15 20.49
CA VAL A 472 -43.44 -2.74 20.83
C VAL A 472 -42.89 -2.70 22.25
N LEU A 473 -41.58 -2.50 22.36
CA LEU A 473 -40.86 -2.30 23.61
C LEU A 473 -40.40 -0.84 23.71
N ALA A 474 -40.12 -0.37 24.93
CA ALA A 474 -39.78 1.03 25.18
C ALA A 474 -38.43 1.14 25.89
N ASN A 475 -37.39 0.59 25.28
CA ASN A 475 -36.04 0.56 25.85
C ASN A 475 -35.53 1.98 26.14
N HIS A 476 -34.93 2.19 27.31
CA HIS A 476 -34.31 3.44 27.71
C HIS A 476 -32.79 3.25 27.78
N LEU A 477 -32.05 3.94 26.90
CA LEU A 477 -30.59 3.89 26.85
C LEU A 477 -30.03 5.26 27.20
N GLN A 478 -29.03 5.32 28.07
CA GLN A 478 -28.32 6.54 28.39
C GLN A 478 -26.84 6.23 28.42
N GLY A 479 -26.02 6.88 27.60
CA GLY A 479 -24.56 6.84 27.74
C GLY A 479 -24.14 7.61 29.00
N GLY A 480 -23.46 8.73 28.85
CA GLY A 480 -23.30 9.69 29.94
C GLY A 480 -22.49 10.91 29.56
N ASP A 481 -21.33 11.05 30.20
CA ASP A 481 -20.24 11.92 29.71
C ASP A 481 -19.25 11.02 28.96
N GLY A 482 -19.13 11.15 27.64
CA GLY A 482 -18.31 10.23 26.86
C GLY A 482 -18.28 10.55 25.38
N THR A 483 -18.36 9.51 24.56
CA THR A 483 -18.67 9.61 23.13
C THR A 483 -19.27 8.26 22.76
N ASP A 484 -20.58 8.13 22.88
CA ASP A 484 -21.19 6.83 23.18
C ASP A 484 -21.81 6.18 21.93
N LEU A 485 -21.78 4.85 21.86
CA LEU A 485 -22.10 4.09 20.63
C LEU A 485 -23.42 3.32 20.74
N LEU A 486 -24.34 3.53 19.80
CA LEU A 486 -25.45 2.61 19.52
C LEU A 486 -25.12 1.72 18.30
N TRP A 487 -25.06 0.40 18.48
CA TRP A 487 -24.76 -0.55 17.39
C TRP A 487 -25.88 -1.57 17.21
N LEU A 488 -26.52 -1.54 16.05
CA LEU A 488 -27.54 -2.50 15.63
C LEU A 488 -26.87 -3.71 14.96
N GLN A 489 -26.72 -4.81 15.68
CA GLN A 489 -25.87 -5.93 15.26
C GLN A 489 -26.60 -6.99 14.41
N GLY A 490 -25.81 -7.80 13.70
CA GLY A 490 -26.27 -8.88 12.84
C GLY A 490 -26.32 -8.49 11.36
N THR A 491 -27.20 -9.14 10.59
CA THR A 491 -27.41 -8.82 9.17
C THR A 491 -28.83 -9.18 8.78
N HIS A 492 -29.62 -8.19 8.36
CA HIS A 492 -30.94 -8.42 7.81
C HIS A 492 -30.84 -9.13 6.45
N ARG A 493 -31.69 -10.13 6.23
CA ARG A 493 -31.79 -10.85 4.96
C ARG A 493 -33.14 -10.54 4.33
N HIS A 494 -33.13 -9.69 3.31
CA HIS A 494 -34.29 -9.56 2.41
C HIS A 494 -34.56 -10.92 1.76
N LEU A 495 -35.71 -11.49 2.09
CA LEU A 495 -36.12 -12.84 1.73
C LEU A 495 -37.54 -12.80 1.15
N ASP A 496 -37.70 -12.00 0.10
CA ASP A 496 -38.96 -11.67 -0.60
C ASP A 496 -39.61 -12.88 -1.32
N HIS A 497 -39.20 -14.10 -0.99
CA HIS A 497 -39.54 -15.37 -1.64
C HIS A 497 -39.98 -16.47 -0.64
N ILE A 498 -40.05 -16.19 0.66
CA ILE A 498 -40.65 -17.09 1.68
C ILE A 498 -42.05 -16.59 2.12
N PRO A 499 -42.92 -17.47 2.66
CA PRO A 499 -44.33 -17.13 2.90
C PRO A 499 -44.59 -15.96 3.87
N ASN A 500 -43.66 -15.70 4.78
CA ASN A 500 -43.73 -14.62 5.77
C ASN A 500 -42.49 -13.72 5.61
N PRO A 501 -42.55 -12.61 4.85
CA PRO A 501 -41.48 -11.61 4.85
C PRO A 501 -41.46 -10.83 6.18
N PRO A 502 -40.33 -10.18 6.53
CA PRO A 502 -40.24 -9.28 7.69
C PRO A 502 -41.27 -8.14 7.63
N LEU A 503 -41.74 -7.69 8.79
CA LEU A 503 -42.74 -6.62 8.92
C LEU A 503 -42.16 -5.22 8.63
N TYR A 504 -40.88 -5.04 8.93
CA TYR A 504 -40.16 -3.78 8.83
C TYR A 504 -38.93 -3.92 7.92
N LEU A 505 -38.60 -2.85 7.19
CA LEU A 505 -37.50 -2.83 6.22
C LEU A 505 -36.13 -2.54 6.88
N GLY A 506 -36.13 -1.98 8.09
CA GLY A 506 -34.94 -1.50 8.78
C GLY A 506 -35.32 -0.59 9.94
N TYR A 507 -34.34 0.13 10.47
CA TYR A 507 -34.51 1.06 11.57
C TYR A 507 -34.65 2.51 11.12
N ASP A 508 -35.26 3.31 11.98
CA ASP A 508 -35.35 4.75 11.90
C ASP A 508 -34.66 5.31 13.16
N ILE A 509 -33.52 5.99 12.99
CA ILE A 509 -32.66 6.45 14.07
C ILE A 509 -32.65 7.98 14.04
N ASP A 510 -33.09 8.62 15.11
CA ASP A 510 -33.19 10.08 15.21
C ASP A 510 -32.43 10.56 16.45
N MET A 511 -31.26 11.15 16.23
CA MET A 511 -30.31 11.53 17.27
C MET A 511 -30.69 12.86 17.93
N LYS A 512 -31.35 13.80 17.21
CA LYS A 512 -31.88 15.06 17.79
C LYS A 512 -32.98 14.81 18.81
N THR A 513 -33.86 13.82 18.59
CA THR A 513 -34.95 13.50 19.52
C THR A 513 -34.67 12.28 20.42
N GLY A 514 -33.56 11.57 20.19
CA GLY A 514 -33.17 10.40 20.97
C GLY A 514 -34.11 9.21 20.76
N ARG A 515 -34.40 8.84 19.52
CA ARG A 515 -35.43 7.83 19.18
C ARG A 515 -34.94 6.79 18.19
N LEU A 516 -35.20 5.52 18.50
CA LEU A 516 -35.04 4.38 17.61
C LEU A 516 -36.42 3.77 17.32
N GLY A 517 -36.80 3.72 16.05
CA GLY A 517 -38.06 3.13 15.57
C GLY A 517 -37.87 2.05 14.52
N LEU A 518 -38.92 1.26 14.31
CA LEU A 518 -39.00 0.22 13.28
C LEU A 518 -39.67 0.81 12.02
N ARG A 519 -38.96 0.78 10.88
CA ARG A 519 -39.35 1.45 9.64
C ARG A 519 -40.28 0.56 8.80
N SER A 520 -41.53 1.00 8.63
CA SER A 520 -42.51 0.30 7.79
C SER A 520 -42.11 0.30 6.30
N ALA A 521 -42.61 -0.67 5.55
CA ALA A 521 -42.51 -0.68 4.09
C ALA A 521 -43.39 0.40 3.41
N ASN A 522 -44.39 0.93 4.12
CA ASN A 522 -45.19 2.07 3.65
C ASN A 522 -44.65 3.37 4.29
N PRO A 523 -44.10 4.32 3.51
CA PRO A 523 -43.52 5.56 4.05
C PRO A 523 -44.57 6.54 4.62
N ALA A 524 -45.87 6.28 4.45
CA ALA A 524 -46.94 7.04 5.08
C ALA A 524 -47.32 6.54 6.49
N ILE A 525 -46.63 5.51 7.01
CA ILE A 525 -46.79 5.01 8.38
C ILE A 525 -45.59 5.48 9.20
N GLU A 526 -45.84 6.13 10.34
CA GLU A 526 -44.77 6.58 11.23
C GLU A 526 -43.96 5.40 11.80
N PRO A 527 -42.65 5.56 12.04
CA PRO A 527 -41.82 4.52 12.64
C PRO A 527 -42.34 4.10 14.01
N VAL A 528 -42.48 2.79 14.22
CA VAL A 528 -42.97 2.24 15.50
C VAL A 528 -41.84 2.28 16.52
N LEU A 529 -42.00 3.02 17.61
CA LEU A 529 -40.97 3.19 18.64
C LEU A 529 -40.48 1.84 19.21
N HIS A 530 -39.17 1.72 19.37
CA HIS A 530 -38.47 0.54 19.90
C HIS A 530 -37.52 0.91 21.06
N SER A 531 -36.83 2.06 20.95
CA SER A 531 -36.00 2.59 22.03
C SER A 531 -36.04 4.12 22.05
N THR A 532 -35.82 4.69 23.22
CA THR A 532 -35.36 6.08 23.40
C THR A 532 -33.91 6.06 23.88
N PHE A 533 -33.09 7.00 23.44
CA PHE A 533 -31.69 7.11 23.85
C PHE A 533 -31.26 8.56 24.10
N SER A 534 -30.19 8.76 24.89
CA SER A 534 -29.59 10.09 25.16
C SER A 534 -28.11 9.95 25.52
N SER A 535 -27.26 10.93 25.15
CA SER A 535 -25.80 10.78 25.09
C SER A 535 -25.43 9.58 24.23
N ILE A 536 -25.46 9.78 22.91
CA ILE A 536 -25.11 8.81 21.85
C ILE A 536 -24.66 9.62 20.65
N GLU A 537 -23.35 9.68 20.42
CA GLU A 537 -22.71 10.47 19.35
C GLU A 537 -22.22 9.54 18.22
N LYS A 538 -22.13 8.23 18.46
CA LYS A 538 -21.75 7.23 17.46
C LYS A 538 -22.91 6.27 17.16
N VAL A 539 -23.17 5.96 15.89
CA VAL A 539 -24.21 5.00 15.45
C VAL A 539 -23.69 4.04 14.39
N GLU A 540 -23.78 2.73 14.63
CA GLU A 540 -23.57 1.68 13.62
C GLU A 540 -24.92 1.04 13.26
N THR A 541 -25.36 1.27 12.02
CA THR A 541 -26.66 0.78 11.49
C THR A 541 -26.65 -0.74 11.19
N LEU A 542 -27.83 -1.33 11.07
CA LEU A 542 -27.99 -2.77 10.80
C LEU A 542 -27.63 -3.12 9.35
N ALA A 543 -26.63 -3.97 9.17
CA ALA A 543 -26.19 -4.45 7.88
C ALA A 543 -27.31 -5.13 7.07
N GLY A 544 -27.38 -4.84 5.77
CA GLY A 544 -28.35 -5.43 4.84
C GLY A 544 -29.81 -4.96 4.99
N ALA A 545 -30.15 -4.16 6.01
CA ALA A 545 -31.47 -3.54 6.16
C ALA A 545 -31.55 -2.20 5.40
N ARG A 546 -32.73 -1.58 5.32
CA ARG A 546 -32.96 -0.26 4.68
C ARG A 546 -33.20 0.80 5.75
N ASN A 547 -32.15 1.23 6.43
CA ASN A 547 -32.29 2.13 7.58
C ASN A 547 -32.48 3.60 7.16
N ARG A 548 -32.94 4.44 8.08
CA ARG A 548 -32.83 5.91 8.01
C ARG A 548 -32.12 6.41 9.27
N VAL A 549 -31.21 7.37 9.11
CA VAL A 549 -30.56 8.08 10.20
C VAL A 549 -30.78 9.58 10.01
N ASN A 550 -31.31 10.24 11.04
CA ASN A 550 -31.22 11.67 11.22
C ASN A 550 -30.20 11.88 12.36
N GLY A 551 -29.00 12.37 12.05
CA GLY A 551 -28.01 12.77 13.04
C GLY A 551 -28.40 14.07 13.75
N SER A 552 -27.47 14.68 14.47
CA SER A 552 -27.72 15.72 15.47
C SER A 552 -27.45 17.15 14.96
N ASP A 553 -27.21 18.10 15.87
CA ASP A 553 -26.65 19.44 15.57
C ASP A 553 -25.23 19.57 16.18
N GLN A 554 -24.55 18.43 16.37
CA GLN A 554 -23.18 18.25 16.84
C GLN A 554 -22.44 17.26 15.91
N ALA A 555 -21.12 17.13 16.05
CA ALA A 555 -20.30 16.24 15.22
C ALA A 555 -20.55 14.75 15.55
N ASP A 556 -21.37 14.08 14.74
CA ASP A 556 -21.78 12.68 14.87
C ASP A 556 -20.81 11.72 14.13
N VAL A 557 -20.81 10.44 14.53
CA VAL A 557 -20.06 9.36 13.87
C VAL A 557 -21.01 8.26 13.38
N ILE A 558 -21.40 8.32 12.11
CA ILE A 558 -22.46 7.49 11.53
C ILE A 558 -21.87 6.42 10.59
N THR A 559 -22.10 5.14 10.89
CA THR A 559 -21.79 4.04 9.97
C THR A 559 -23.05 3.49 9.29
N ALA A 560 -23.11 3.65 7.97
CA ALA A 560 -24.11 3.09 7.07
C ALA A 560 -23.69 1.71 6.54
N ASN A 561 -24.23 0.63 7.10
CA ASN A 561 -23.91 -0.77 6.78
C ASN A 561 -24.95 -1.43 5.83
N GLY A 562 -26.08 -0.78 5.55
CA GLY A 562 -27.25 -1.33 4.87
C GLY A 562 -27.51 -0.75 3.48
N GLN A 563 -28.78 -0.42 3.22
CA GLN A 563 -29.26 0.39 2.10
C GLN A 563 -29.83 1.70 2.67
N ASP A 564 -28.94 2.51 3.24
CA ASP A 564 -29.32 3.51 4.22
C ASP A 564 -29.55 4.89 3.60
N GLN A 565 -30.42 5.66 4.25
CA GLN A 565 -30.60 7.08 4.01
C GLN A 565 -30.14 7.83 5.26
N VAL A 566 -29.02 8.54 5.17
CA VAL A 566 -28.47 9.37 6.24
C VAL A 566 -28.74 10.84 5.91
N ASN A 567 -29.15 11.60 6.92
CA ASN A 567 -29.09 13.05 6.99
C ASN A 567 -28.28 13.33 8.26
N ALA A 568 -27.03 13.73 8.15
CA ALA A 568 -26.11 13.81 9.28
C ALA A 568 -26.47 15.04 10.14
N GLY A 569 -26.50 16.24 9.56
CA GLY A 569 -27.30 17.36 10.05
C GLY A 569 -26.52 18.67 10.08
N ALA A 570 -25.83 18.92 11.19
CA ALA A 570 -24.97 20.10 11.34
C ALA A 570 -23.90 19.81 12.40
N GLY A 571 -22.64 20.08 12.07
CA GLY A 571 -21.49 19.61 12.84
C GLY A 571 -20.43 19.03 11.90
N ASP A 572 -19.21 18.83 12.38
CA ASP A 572 -18.14 18.24 11.55
C ASP A 572 -18.28 16.71 11.51
N ASP A 573 -19.25 16.21 10.72
CA ASP A 573 -19.74 14.82 10.81
C ASP A 573 -18.79 13.81 10.15
N HIS A 574 -18.72 12.59 10.71
CA HIS A 574 -17.91 11.49 10.17
C HIS A 574 -18.78 10.30 9.73
N ILE A 575 -19.03 10.20 8.42
CA ILE A 575 -19.91 9.20 7.81
C ILE A 575 -19.11 8.07 7.15
N SER A 576 -19.17 6.87 7.74
CA SER A 576 -18.62 5.63 7.19
C SER A 576 -19.64 4.88 6.34
N VAL A 577 -19.45 4.84 5.02
CA VAL A 577 -20.36 4.19 4.06
C VAL A 577 -19.83 2.80 3.68
N ARG A 578 -20.37 1.75 4.31
CA ARG A 578 -20.07 0.34 4.03
C ARG A 578 -21.18 -0.37 3.22
N GLY A 579 -22.37 0.21 3.18
CA GLY A 579 -23.54 -0.31 2.47
C GLY A 579 -23.40 -0.33 0.93
N HIS A 580 -24.19 -1.18 0.26
CA HIS A 580 -24.12 -1.31 -1.20
C HIS A 580 -24.78 -0.15 -1.96
N PHE A 581 -25.82 0.46 -1.39
CA PHE A 581 -26.61 1.53 -1.97
C PHE A 581 -26.97 2.51 -0.85
N VAL A 582 -26.22 3.61 -0.71
CA VAL A 582 -26.39 4.55 0.41
C VAL A 582 -26.60 5.96 -0.14
N SER A 583 -27.48 6.72 0.51
CA SER A 583 -27.68 8.15 0.28
C SER A 583 -27.32 8.89 1.55
N VAL A 584 -26.50 9.93 1.45
CA VAL A 584 -26.12 10.81 2.55
C VAL A 584 -26.47 12.25 2.17
N ASP A 585 -27.07 12.99 3.08
CA ASP A 585 -27.05 14.44 3.13
C ASP A 585 -26.14 14.78 4.31
N GLY A 586 -25.01 15.46 4.09
CA GLY A 586 -24.11 15.87 5.17
C GLY A 586 -24.80 16.97 5.97
N GLY A 587 -25.06 18.08 5.30
CA GLY A 587 -25.82 19.21 5.82
C GLY A 587 -24.93 20.44 5.85
N SER A 588 -24.46 20.83 7.04
CA SER A 588 -23.54 21.96 7.20
C SER A 588 -22.41 21.65 8.19
N GLY A 589 -21.20 21.44 7.67
CA GLY A 589 -19.98 21.18 8.45
C GLY A 589 -18.76 20.86 7.58
N ASN A 590 -17.65 20.45 8.22
CA ASN A 590 -16.39 20.09 7.55
C ASN A 590 -16.29 18.56 7.28
N ASP A 591 -17.40 17.97 6.83
CA ASP A 591 -17.71 16.54 6.89
C ASP A 591 -16.66 15.61 6.27
N ILE A 592 -16.59 14.40 6.82
CA ILE A 592 -15.65 13.34 6.43
C ILE A 592 -16.41 12.10 6.00
N TYR A 593 -16.29 11.74 4.73
CA TYR A 593 -16.92 10.55 4.13
C TYR A 593 -15.86 9.44 3.95
N GLN A 594 -15.98 8.34 4.69
CA GLN A 594 -15.15 7.16 4.49
C GLN A 594 -15.93 6.08 3.73
N LEU A 595 -15.59 5.84 2.46
CA LEU A 595 -16.38 5.01 1.56
C LEU A 595 -15.76 3.63 1.33
N ASP A 596 -16.55 2.56 1.37
CA ASP A 596 -16.08 1.19 1.12
C ASP A 596 -15.95 0.89 -0.41
N PRO A 597 -14.90 0.18 -0.87
CA PRO A 597 -14.65 -0.13 -2.28
C PRO A 597 -15.67 -1.10 -2.92
N LEU A 598 -16.38 -1.92 -2.14
CA LEU A 598 -17.37 -2.90 -2.63
C LEU A 598 -18.77 -2.30 -2.79
N SER A 599 -19.02 -1.11 -2.27
CA SER A 599 -20.23 -0.31 -2.54
C SER A 599 -20.53 -0.22 -4.04
N ARG A 600 -21.81 -0.10 -4.42
CA ARG A 600 -22.22 0.00 -5.84
C ARG A 600 -22.58 1.42 -6.22
N GLN A 601 -23.42 2.06 -5.41
CA GLN A 601 -23.84 3.44 -5.62
C GLN A 601 -23.88 4.17 -4.29
N ILE A 602 -23.28 5.36 -4.27
CA ILE A 602 -23.24 6.25 -3.11
C ILE A 602 -23.70 7.61 -3.60
N LEU A 603 -24.80 8.14 -3.05
CA LEU A 603 -25.26 9.51 -3.26
C LEU A 603 -24.83 10.35 -2.07
N VAL A 604 -24.32 11.56 -2.30
CA VAL A 604 -23.96 12.52 -1.26
C VAL A 604 -24.45 13.91 -1.66
N THR A 605 -25.09 14.63 -0.74
CA THR A 605 -25.45 16.05 -0.86
C THR A 605 -24.76 16.86 0.25
N GLU A 606 -24.48 18.14 -0.03
CA GLU A 606 -23.79 19.08 0.84
C GLU A 606 -24.29 20.51 0.58
N ASP A 607 -24.31 21.37 1.60
CA ASP A 607 -24.68 22.79 1.41
C ASP A 607 -23.63 23.59 0.61
N GLY A 608 -22.37 23.17 0.65
CA GLY A 608 -21.24 23.86 0.01
C GLY A 608 -20.78 25.14 0.71
N LEU A 609 -21.16 25.37 1.96
CA LEU A 609 -20.66 26.46 2.79
C LEU A 609 -19.26 26.14 3.36
N GLU A 610 -18.97 24.88 3.67
CA GLU A 610 -17.69 24.42 4.23
C GLU A 610 -17.02 23.30 3.38
N PRO A 611 -15.74 22.95 3.63
CA PRO A 611 -14.96 22.00 2.81
C PRO A 611 -14.97 20.54 3.29
N SER A 612 -15.81 19.71 2.67
CA SER A 612 -15.92 18.28 2.96
C SER A 612 -14.84 17.40 2.28
N ARG A 613 -14.50 16.28 2.94
CA ARG A 613 -13.43 15.35 2.54
C ARG A 613 -13.96 13.95 2.24
N VAL A 614 -13.59 13.38 1.10
CA VAL A 614 -14.04 12.04 0.68
C VAL A 614 -12.88 11.07 0.54
N TYR A 615 -12.76 10.12 1.47
CA TYR A 615 -11.89 8.96 1.35
C TYR A 615 -12.56 7.92 0.44
N LEU A 616 -12.09 7.84 -0.80
CA LEU A 616 -12.75 7.10 -1.90
C LEU A 616 -12.78 5.58 -1.71
N GLY A 617 -12.01 5.01 -0.77
CA GLY A 617 -11.89 3.56 -0.53
C GLY A 617 -11.08 2.77 -1.57
N VAL A 618 -10.78 3.39 -2.71
CA VAL A 618 -10.15 2.76 -3.88
C VAL A 618 -8.86 3.48 -4.26
N THR A 619 -7.94 2.79 -4.95
CA THR A 619 -6.68 3.37 -5.44
C THR A 619 -6.88 4.35 -6.61
N LEU A 620 -5.87 5.17 -6.90
CA LEU A 620 -5.87 6.09 -8.05
C LEU A 620 -6.12 5.36 -9.37
N GLU A 621 -5.56 4.15 -9.52
CA GLU A 621 -5.75 3.29 -10.68
C GLU A 621 -7.20 2.78 -10.82
N ALA A 622 -7.89 2.53 -9.71
CA ALA A 622 -9.25 2.04 -9.74
C ALA A 622 -10.25 3.11 -10.20
N VAL A 623 -9.94 4.41 -10.07
CA VAL A 623 -10.83 5.51 -10.51
C VAL A 623 -10.74 5.70 -12.03
N GLN A 624 -11.85 5.45 -12.72
CA GLN A 624 -11.93 5.39 -14.18
C GLN A 624 -12.44 6.68 -14.82
N SER A 625 -13.42 7.35 -14.21
CA SER A 625 -14.02 8.56 -14.78
C SER A 625 -14.41 9.59 -13.72
N TRP A 626 -14.43 10.85 -14.13
CA TRP A 626 -15.01 11.99 -13.42
C TRP A 626 -15.88 12.74 -14.43
N THR A 627 -17.20 12.79 -14.22
CA THR A 627 -18.15 13.31 -15.22
C THR A 627 -19.22 14.15 -14.54
N ILE A 628 -19.43 15.39 -14.99
CA ILE A 628 -20.60 16.18 -14.59
C ILE A 628 -21.82 15.68 -15.40
N ARG A 629 -22.74 14.98 -14.72
CA ARG A 629 -24.00 14.47 -15.29
C ARG A 629 -25.18 15.24 -14.72
N THR A 630 -26.00 15.84 -15.57
CA THR A 630 -27.06 16.78 -15.16
C THR A 630 -26.53 17.83 -14.17
N HIS A 631 -26.74 17.69 -12.86
CA HIS A 631 -26.33 18.66 -11.83
C HIS A 631 -25.31 18.08 -10.82
N ALA A 632 -24.93 16.81 -11.00
CA ALA A 632 -24.07 16.05 -10.10
C ALA A 632 -22.68 15.83 -10.69
N LEU A 633 -21.67 15.66 -9.83
CA LEU A 633 -20.42 15.00 -10.19
C LEU A 633 -20.60 13.49 -9.98
N VAL A 634 -20.38 12.70 -11.04
CA VAL A 634 -20.26 11.24 -10.95
C VAL A 634 -18.80 10.85 -11.06
N VAL A 635 -18.30 10.14 -10.05
CA VAL A 635 -16.97 9.52 -10.02
C VAL A 635 -17.15 8.01 -10.14
N GLU A 636 -16.62 7.42 -11.19
CA GLU A 636 -16.79 6.00 -11.50
C GLU A 636 -15.49 5.23 -11.22
N SER A 637 -15.56 4.14 -10.46
CA SER A 637 -14.40 3.31 -10.10
C SER A 637 -14.63 1.81 -10.28
N LEU A 638 -13.55 1.06 -10.47
CA LEU A 638 -13.56 -0.40 -10.46
C LEU A 638 -13.92 -0.94 -9.07
N ARG A 639 -14.62 -2.08 -9.05
CA ARG A 639 -14.92 -2.89 -7.84
C ARG A 639 -14.13 -4.20 -7.81
N ASP A 640 -13.84 -4.73 -8.99
CA ASP A 640 -13.02 -5.92 -9.26
C ASP A 640 -12.44 -5.81 -10.69
N ASP A 641 -11.80 -6.86 -11.22
CA ASP A 641 -11.19 -6.86 -12.57
C ASP A 641 -12.00 -7.58 -13.66
N HIS A 642 -13.24 -7.99 -13.39
CA HIS A 642 -14.06 -8.71 -14.35
C HIS A 642 -14.84 -7.76 -15.28
N PRO A 643 -14.68 -7.82 -16.62
CA PRO A 643 -15.30 -6.85 -17.55
C PRO A 643 -16.84 -6.76 -17.55
N ARG A 644 -17.55 -7.65 -16.84
CA ARG A 644 -19.02 -7.63 -16.70
C ARG A 644 -19.48 -7.09 -15.34
N SER A 645 -18.56 -6.85 -14.40
CA SER A 645 -18.91 -6.26 -13.11
C SER A 645 -19.27 -4.78 -13.30
N PRO A 646 -20.37 -4.30 -12.68
CA PRO A 646 -20.71 -2.89 -12.74
C PRO A 646 -19.66 -2.05 -12.02
N LEU A 647 -19.36 -0.88 -12.57
CA LEU A 647 -18.57 0.14 -11.89
C LEU A 647 -19.29 0.58 -10.60
N ARG A 648 -18.50 1.00 -9.61
CA ARG A 648 -18.97 1.76 -8.45
C ARG A 648 -19.13 3.22 -8.85
N ALA A 649 -20.25 3.82 -8.50
CA ALA A 649 -20.52 5.23 -8.73
C ALA A 649 -20.66 5.98 -7.39
N LEU A 650 -19.77 6.94 -7.16
CA LEU A 650 -20.01 8.02 -6.21
C LEU A 650 -20.69 9.16 -6.98
N VAL A 651 -21.82 9.64 -6.49
CA VAL A 651 -22.62 10.71 -7.08
C VAL A 651 -22.71 11.83 -6.05
N LEU A 652 -22.04 12.94 -6.29
CA LEU A 652 -22.19 14.16 -5.50
C LEU A 652 -23.27 15.01 -6.15
N GLU A 653 -24.43 15.12 -5.52
CA GLU A 653 -25.58 15.88 -6.03
C GLU A 653 -25.47 17.37 -5.69
N ALA A 654 -26.34 18.20 -6.26
CA ALA A 654 -26.39 19.66 -6.08
C ALA A 654 -25.08 20.47 -6.32
N VAL A 655 -24.01 19.85 -6.83
CA VAL A 655 -22.74 20.49 -7.22
C VAL A 655 -22.94 21.62 -8.23
N TYR A 656 -23.94 21.51 -9.11
CA TYR A 656 -24.40 22.56 -10.01
C TYR A 656 -25.88 22.87 -9.80
N ARG A 657 -26.29 24.09 -10.16
CA ARG A 657 -27.69 24.51 -10.26
C ARG A 657 -27.98 25.13 -11.63
N THR A 658 -29.22 25.04 -12.11
CA THR A 658 -29.61 25.70 -13.36
C THR A 658 -29.95 27.18 -13.11
N VAL A 659 -29.32 28.08 -13.87
CA VAL A 659 -29.61 29.53 -13.91
C VAL A 659 -29.61 29.98 -15.37
N ASP A 660 -30.67 30.65 -15.81
CA ASP A 660 -30.85 31.13 -17.19
C ASP A 660 -30.59 30.06 -18.28
N GLY A 661 -30.96 28.80 -17.98
CA GLY A 661 -30.77 27.63 -18.84
C GLY A 661 -29.37 27.00 -18.81
N LYS A 662 -28.36 27.72 -18.30
CA LYS A 662 -27.00 27.21 -18.06
C LYS A 662 -26.94 26.43 -16.74
N ARG A 663 -25.92 25.60 -16.58
CA ARG A 663 -25.51 25.07 -15.27
C ARG A 663 -24.44 25.96 -14.68
N VAL A 664 -24.66 26.49 -13.48
CA VAL A 664 -23.73 27.31 -12.71
C VAL A 664 -23.25 26.50 -11.51
N LEU A 665 -21.94 26.58 -11.22
CA LEU A 665 -21.32 25.94 -10.07
C LEU A 665 -21.97 26.40 -8.76
N ASN A 666 -22.27 25.45 -7.87
CA ASN A 666 -22.99 25.69 -6.61
C ASN A 666 -22.16 25.25 -5.38
N ASN A 667 -21.47 24.11 -5.46
CA ASN A 667 -20.51 23.65 -4.45
C ASN A 667 -19.22 23.19 -5.15
N ASP A 668 -18.07 23.71 -4.71
CA ASP A 668 -16.75 23.43 -5.28
C ASP A 668 -15.70 22.95 -4.25
N LYS A 669 -16.07 22.82 -2.97
CA LYS A 669 -15.13 22.72 -1.83
C LYS A 669 -14.64 21.31 -1.49
N TRP A 670 -14.80 20.38 -2.42
CA TRP A 670 -14.53 18.96 -2.22
C TRP A 670 -13.04 18.59 -2.37
N ILE A 671 -12.53 17.82 -1.40
CA ILE A 671 -11.21 17.17 -1.46
C ILE A 671 -11.40 15.66 -1.44
N PHE A 672 -10.80 14.94 -2.39
CA PHE A 672 -10.89 13.47 -2.46
C PHE A 672 -9.55 12.83 -2.18
N ILE A 673 -9.54 11.69 -1.48
CA ILE A 673 -8.34 10.99 -1.05
C ILE A 673 -8.47 9.52 -1.48
N THR A 674 -7.49 9.00 -2.22
CA THR A 674 -7.47 7.60 -2.65
C THR A 674 -6.87 6.68 -1.59
N GLN A 675 -7.12 5.37 -1.68
CA GLN A 675 -6.56 4.34 -0.78
C GLN A 675 -5.02 4.32 -0.79
N ASP A 676 -4.41 4.64 -1.93
CA ASP A 676 -2.96 4.80 -2.10
C ASP A 676 -2.46 6.23 -1.78
N GLY A 677 -3.30 7.10 -1.21
CA GLY A 677 -2.89 8.38 -0.62
C GLY A 677 -2.74 9.56 -1.57
N TYR A 678 -3.30 9.51 -2.78
CA TYR A 678 -3.33 10.67 -3.68
C TYR A 678 -4.43 11.63 -3.25
N HIS A 679 -4.08 12.89 -3.05
CA HIS A 679 -5.04 13.96 -2.79
C HIS A 679 -5.46 14.60 -4.11
N LEU A 680 -6.76 14.65 -4.36
CA LEU A 680 -7.36 14.99 -5.65
C LEU A 680 -8.33 16.17 -5.50
N GLN A 681 -8.18 17.18 -6.37
CA GLN A 681 -9.09 18.33 -6.46
C GLN A 681 -9.63 18.46 -7.89
N PRO A 682 -10.95 18.43 -8.10
CA PRO A 682 -11.51 18.62 -9.44
C PRO A 682 -11.36 20.06 -9.96
N GLN A 683 -11.27 20.22 -11.28
CA GLN A 683 -11.19 21.51 -11.97
C GLN A 683 -12.57 21.97 -12.40
N TRP A 684 -13.34 22.54 -11.47
CA TRP A 684 -14.72 22.95 -11.70
C TRP A 684 -14.87 24.10 -12.72
N PRO A 685 -15.64 23.91 -13.81
CA PRO A 685 -16.09 25.03 -14.64
C PRO A 685 -17.15 25.87 -13.91
N ALA A 686 -16.93 27.18 -13.78
CA ALA A 686 -17.92 28.08 -13.14
C ALA A 686 -19.29 28.08 -13.86
N GLU A 687 -19.30 27.91 -15.18
CA GLU A 687 -20.50 27.71 -16.00
C GLU A 687 -20.33 26.54 -16.98
N ILE A 688 -21.45 25.89 -17.32
CA ILE A 688 -21.60 24.97 -18.45
C ILE A 688 -22.85 25.38 -19.24
N ALA A 689 -22.69 25.68 -20.53
CA ALA A 689 -23.74 26.30 -21.36
C ALA A 689 -24.84 25.34 -21.85
N ASP A 690 -24.57 24.04 -21.81
CA ASP A 690 -25.48 22.97 -22.22
C ASP A 690 -25.74 21.98 -21.06
N GLN A 691 -26.61 21.00 -21.29
CA GLN A 691 -26.99 19.96 -20.33
C GLN A 691 -26.33 18.59 -20.61
N SER A 692 -25.29 18.53 -21.46
CA SER A 692 -24.62 17.26 -21.82
C SER A 692 -23.68 16.74 -20.73
N ASP A 693 -23.43 15.43 -20.73
CA ASP A 693 -22.43 14.81 -19.87
C ASP A 693 -21.02 15.36 -20.21
N ARG A 694 -20.35 15.97 -19.23
CA ARG A 694 -19.07 16.64 -19.45
C ARG A 694 -17.96 16.01 -18.61
N PRO A 695 -16.89 15.45 -19.22
CA PRO A 695 -15.76 14.91 -18.47
C PRO A 695 -15.02 16.03 -17.73
N LEU A 696 -14.68 15.78 -16.48
CA LEU A 696 -14.03 16.71 -15.57
C LEU A 696 -12.53 16.40 -15.47
N ARG A 697 -11.70 17.45 -15.40
CA ARG A 697 -10.26 17.32 -15.14
C ARG A 697 -10.00 17.38 -13.64
N VAL A 698 -8.96 16.69 -13.17
CA VAL A 698 -8.59 16.65 -11.75
C VAL A 698 -7.10 16.95 -11.58
N ASN A 699 -6.77 17.73 -10.56
CA ASN A 699 -5.40 17.97 -10.12
C ASN A 699 -5.02 16.96 -9.02
N VAL A 700 -3.81 16.43 -9.07
CA VAL A 700 -3.18 15.84 -7.88
C VAL A 700 -2.54 16.96 -7.07
N LEU A 701 -2.99 17.15 -5.82
CA LEU A 701 -2.40 18.09 -4.86
C LEU A 701 -1.16 17.47 -4.19
N THR A 702 -1.30 16.22 -3.75
CA THR A 702 -0.28 15.42 -3.06
C THR A 702 -0.19 14.07 -3.75
N ALA A 703 1.02 13.68 -4.15
CA ALA A 703 1.26 12.36 -4.71
C ALA A 703 1.14 11.30 -3.60
N GLY A 704 0.40 10.22 -3.88
CA GLY A 704 0.34 9.05 -3.02
C GLY A 704 1.50 8.10 -3.24
N LEU A 705 1.36 6.87 -2.73
CA LEU A 705 2.32 5.81 -2.89
C LEU A 705 2.54 5.49 -4.38
N ALA A 706 3.77 5.64 -4.85
CA ALA A 706 4.14 5.29 -6.22
C ALA A 706 4.14 3.77 -6.40
N LYS A 707 3.67 3.30 -7.58
CA LYS A 707 3.78 1.88 -7.94
C LYS A 707 5.24 1.43 -7.98
N PRO A 708 5.56 0.19 -7.54
CA PRO A 708 6.92 -0.34 -7.64
C PRO A 708 7.45 -0.32 -9.08
N SER A 709 8.68 0.17 -9.24
CA SER A 709 9.33 0.23 -10.55
C SER A 709 9.60 -1.18 -11.09
N PRO A 710 9.19 -1.49 -12.34
CA PRO A 710 9.38 -2.81 -12.93
C PRO A 710 10.84 -3.09 -13.33
N VAL A 711 11.24 -4.36 -13.23
CA VAL A 711 12.52 -4.85 -13.76
C VAL A 711 12.45 -4.94 -15.29
N GLN A 712 13.44 -4.38 -15.99
CA GLN A 712 13.49 -4.43 -17.45
C GLN A 712 13.95 -5.80 -17.95
N LEU A 713 13.23 -6.35 -18.95
CA LEU A 713 13.52 -7.68 -19.51
C LEU A 713 14.39 -7.57 -20.78
N ASN A 714 15.71 -7.44 -20.62
CA ASN A 714 16.67 -7.40 -21.74
C ASN A 714 17.13 -8.79 -22.23
N SER A 715 16.94 -9.84 -21.43
CA SER A 715 17.21 -11.25 -21.76
C SER A 715 16.23 -12.20 -21.05
N PRO A 716 16.30 -13.52 -21.29
CA PRO A 716 15.41 -14.49 -20.63
C PRO A 716 15.52 -14.48 -19.10
N VAL A 717 14.42 -14.18 -18.40
CA VAL A 717 14.38 -14.12 -16.93
C VAL A 717 13.62 -15.32 -16.36
N ASN A 718 14.24 -15.98 -15.38
CA ASN A 718 13.62 -17.02 -14.56
C ASN A 718 13.08 -16.40 -13.26
N ILE A 719 11.80 -16.58 -12.96
CA ILE A 719 11.16 -16.12 -11.72
C ILE A 719 11.32 -17.22 -10.65
N PRO A 720 12.02 -16.97 -9.53
CA PRO A 720 12.14 -17.94 -8.45
C PRO A 720 10.82 -18.10 -7.70
N PRO A 721 10.51 -19.30 -7.15
CA PRO A 721 9.21 -19.60 -6.53
C PRO A 721 8.97 -18.83 -5.22
N THR A 722 9.97 -18.12 -4.70
CA THR A 722 9.88 -17.29 -3.49
C THR A 722 9.38 -15.86 -3.76
N LYS A 723 9.32 -15.39 -5.02
CA LYS A 723 8.84 -14.03 -5.35
C LYS A 723 7.32 -14.02 -5.55
N ALA A 724 6.57 -13.84 -4.45
CA ALA A 724 5.10 -13.89 -4.44
C ALA A 724 4.42 -12.87 -5.38
N HIS A 725 4.97 -11.66 -5.53
CA HIS A 725 4.57 -10.69 -6.56
C HIS A 725 5.83 -10.08 -7.19
N SER A 726 5.86 -9.90 -8.51
CA SER A 726 6.92 -9.16 -9.22
C SER A 726 6.38 -8.32 -10.37
N PHE A 727 7.13 -7.28 -10.74
CA PHE A 727 6.79 -6.31 -11.77
C PHE A 727 7.88 -6.30 -12.83
N TYR A 728 7.50 -6.40 -14.10
CA TYR A 728 8.44 -6.50 -15.23
C TYR A 728 8.02 -5.58 -16.38
N PHE A 729 8.99 -5.16 -17.19
CA PHE A 729 8.78 -4.30 -18.35
C PHE A 729 9.28 -4.95 -19.64
N VAL A 730 8.40 -5.06 -20.64
CA VAL A 730 8.67 -5.58 -21.98
C VAL A 730 8.77 -4.41 -22.94
N SER A 731 9.97 -4.13 -23.45
CA SER A 731 10.25 -3.01 -24.36
C SER A 731 9.92 -3.35 -25.81
N ARG A 732 9.37 -2.41 -26.59
CA ARG A 732 9.17 -2.57 -28.05
C ARG A 732 10.45 -2.73 -28.86
N ARG A 733 11.62 -2.46 -28.25
CA ARG A 733 12.94 -2.59 -28.88
C ARG A 733 13.51 -4.01 -28.76
N ASN A 734 12.72 -4.95 -28.25
CA ASN A 734 13.12 -6.32 -27.94
C ASN A 734 12.34 -7.29 -28.83
N TYR A 735 12.99 -7.74 -29.91
CA TYR A 735 12.37 -8.64 -30.89
C TYR A 735 11.82 -9.94 -30.27
N HIS A 736 12.51 -10.48 -29.25
CA HIS A 736 12.00 -11.61 -28.46
C HIS A 736 12.31 -11.39 -26.98
N THR A 737 11.28 -11.47 -26.14
CA THR A 737 11.37 -11.43 -24.67
C THR A 737 10.86 -12.74 -24.12
N VAL A 738 11.60 -13.37 -23.19
CA VAL A 738 11.25 -14.67 -22.60
C VAL A 738 11.18 -14.55 -21.09
N LEU A 739 10.11 -15.06 -20.50
CA LEU A 739 9.89 -15.09 -19.06
C LEU A 739 9.50 -16.52 -18.65
N LYS A 740 10.11 -17.05 -17.59
CA LYS A 740 9.89 -18.42 -17.13
C LYS A 740 9.62 -18.45 -15.64
N ALA A 741 8.39 -18.77 -15.24
CA ALA A 741 8.10 -19.06 -13.84
C ALA A 741 8.67 -20.43 -13.44
N ALA A 742 9.23 -20.54 -12.24
CA ALA A 742 9.66 -21.83 -11.71
C ALA A 742 8.46 -22.77 -11.50
N PRO A 743 8.64 -24.10 -11.67
CA PRO A 743 7.66 -25.07 -11.18
C PRO A 743 7.44 -24.89 -9.68
N GLN A 744 6.19 -25.02 -9.22
CA GLN A 744 5.80 -24.88 -7.80
C GLN A 744 5.98 -23.45 -7.25
N SER A 745 5.62 -22.42 -8.03
CA SER A 745 5.54 -21.02 -7.58
C SER A 745 4.37 -20.72 -6.64
N ASN A 746 3.61 -21.74 -6.19
CA ASN A 746 2.62 -21.68 -5.10
C ASN A 746 1.62 -20.51 -5.17
N GLY A 747 1.11 -20.19 -6.36
CA GLY A 747 0.16 -19.09 -6.56
C GLY A 747 0.80 -17.69 -6.66
N GLY A 748 2.12 -17.63 -6.89
CA GLY A 748 2.83 -16.40 -7.22
C GLY A 748 2.22 -15.68 -8.43
N ARG A 749 2.38 -14.36 -8.46
CA ARG A 749 1.79 -13.49 -9.48
C ARG A 749 2.80 -12.51 -10.06
N SER A 750 2.60 -12.06 -11.30
CA SER A 750 3.45 -11.01 -11.89
C SER A 750 2.71 -10.11 -12.85
N THR A 751 3.06 -8.83 -12.80
CA THR A 751 2.50 -7.79 -13.68
C THR A 751 3.55 -7.42 -14.73
N LEU A 752 3.18 -7.58 -16.00
CA LEU A 752 4.02 -7.30 -17.16
C LEU A 752 3.52 -6.00 -17.81
N TYR A 753 4.29 -4.93 -17.71
CA TYR A 753 4.02 -3.69 -18.44
C TYR A 753 4.59 -3.86 -19.87
N ILE A 754 3.68 -3.97 -20.84
CA ILE A 754 3.99 -4.24 -22.24
C ILE A 754 4.01 -2.92 -23.02
N ASP A 755 5.17 -2.50 -23.54
CA ASP A 755 5.30 -1.30 -24.38
C ASP A 755 4.77 -1.52 -25.81
N PHE A 756 3.53 -2.00 -25.91
CA PHE A 756 2.74 -2.11 -27.13
C PHE A 756 1.30 -1.69 -26.78
N ASP A 757 0.54 -1.21 -27.76
CA ASP A 757 -0.90 -0.97 -27.56
C ASP A 757 -1.65 -2.31 -27.62
N SER A 758 -2.84 -2.40 -27.02
CA SER A 758 -3.68 -3.61 -27.04
C SER A 758 -4.02 -4.10 -28.44
N LYS A 759 -4.23 -3.17 -29.38
CA LYS A 759 -4.45 -3.41 -30.81
C LYS A 759 -3.23 -3.98 -31.55
N ASP A 760 -2.03 -3.85 -30.97
CA ASP A 760 -0.79 -4.32 -31.59
C ASP A 760 -0.62 -5.83 -31.40
N ILE A 761 -1.41 -6.49 -30.54
CA ILE A 761 -1.43 -7.95 -30.39
C ILE A 761 -1.96 -8.59 -31.67
N ALA A 762 -1.05 -9.16 -32.47
CA ALA A 762 -1.35 -9.76 -33.76
C ALA A 762 -1.75 -11.23 -33.65
N ASP A 763 -1.09 -11.99 -32.77
CA ASP A 763 -1.42 -13.40 -32.51
C ASP A 763 -1.09 -13.83 -31.06
N VAL A 764 -1.75 -14.89 -30.60
CA VAL A 764 -1.55 -15.52 -29.31
C VAL A 764 -1.67 -17.04 -29.48
N GLU A 765 -0.56 -17.75 -29.34
CA GLU A 765 -0.49 -19.20 -29.41
C GLU A 765 -0.20 -19.80 -28.02
N ALA A 766 -0.85 -20.91 -27.70
CA ALA A 766 -0.42 -21.80 -26.63
C ALA A 766 0.43 -22.93 -27.23
N VAL A 767 1.59 -23.18 -26.63
CA VAL A 767 2.54 -24.23 -27.02
C VAL A 767 2.66 -25.22 -25.88
N TYR A 768 2.69 -26.51 -26.21
CA TYR A 768 2.91 -27.60 -25.27
C TYR A 768 3.38 -28.86 -26.02
N THR A 769 3.94 -29.80 -25.28
CA THR A 769 4.14 -31.18 -25.75
C THR A 769 3.03 -32.04 -25.15
N VAL A 770 2.31 -32.80 -25.99
CA VAL A 770 1.34 -33.80 -25.51
C VAL A 770 1.84 -35.20 -25.80
N THR A 771 1.81 -36.06 -24.78
CA THR A 771 2.12 -37.49 -24.90
C THR A 771 0.84 -38.32 -24.74
N VAL A 772 0.79 -39.46 -25.44
CA VAL A 772 -0.39 -40.34 -25.50
C VAL A 772 -0.02 -41.70 -24.93
N ARG A 773 -0.78 -42.16 -23.92
CA ARG A 773 -0.67 -43.51 -23.35
C ARG A 773 -1.98 -44.25 -23.55
N GLN A 774 -1.94 -45.33 -24.33
CA GLN A 774 -3.10 -46.20 -24.52
C GLN A 774 -3.26 -47.15 -23.32
N THR A 775 -4.51 -47.31 -22.88
CA THR A 775 -4.92 -48.31 -21.89
C THR A 775 -6.06 -49.14 -22.45
N ASN A 776 -6.35 -50.31 -21.88
CA ASN A 776 -7.33 -51.26 -22.43
C ASN A 776 -8.78 -50.73 -22.58
N ALA A 777 -9.10 -49.54 -22.06
CA ALA A 777 -10.42 -48.91 -22.20
C ALA A 777 -10.38 -47.39 -22.50
N PHE A 778 -9.23 -46.73 -22.41
CA PHE A 778 -9.11 -45.27 -22.52
C PHE A 778 -7.79 -44.82 -23.16
N THR A 779 -7.84 -43.75 -23.93
CA THR A 779 -6.65 -42.98 -24.34
C THR A 779 -6.32 -41.97 -23.25
N VAL A 780 -5.13 -42.00 -22.67
CA VAL A 780 -4.68 -41.01 -21.67
C VAL A 780 -3.77 -39.99 -22.34
N LEU A 781 -3.99 -38.71 -22.07
CA LEU A 781 -3.10 -37.60 -22.45
C LEU A 781 -2.32 -37.12 -21.21
N ASP A 782 -1.06 -36.74 -21.41
CA ASP A 782 -0.23 -36.02 -20.43
C ASP A 782 0.45 -34.83 -21.12
N TYR A 783 0.54 -33.68 -20.44
CA TYR A 783 0.91 -32.38 -21.05
C TYR A 783 2.12 -31.71 -20.38
N ASP A 784 3.16 -31.38 -21.17
CA ASP A 784 4.46 -30.83 -20.75
C ASP A 784 4.86 -29.53 -21.51
N ASP A 785 5.86 -28.80 -20.98
CA ASP A 785 6.43 -27.52 -21.51
C ASP A 785 5.38 -26.47 -21.93
N VAL A 786 4.32 -26.33 -21.13
CA VAL A 786 3.22 -25.39 -21.40
C VAL A 786 3.73 -23.94 -21.32
N HIS A 787 3.60 -23.22 -22.44
CA HIS A 787 3.94 -21.81 -22.54
C HIS A 787 3.10 -21.07 -23.57
N PHE A 788 2.98 -19.75 -23.41
CA PHE A 788 2.28 -18.89 -24.36
C PHE A 788 3.29 -18.10 -25.21
N ARG A 789 2.97 -17.90 -26.48
CA ARG A 789 3.65 -17.00 -27.41
C ARG A 789 2.68 -15.89 -27.83
N ILE A 790 3.03 -14.63 -27.57
CA ILE A 790 2.22 -13.46 -27.89
C ILE A 790 3.02 -12.61 -28.88
N ALA A 791 2.53 -12.49 -30.11
CA ALA A 791 3.21 -11.78 -31.19
C ALA A 791 2.61 -10.38 -31.40
N PHE A 792 3.46 -9.38 -31.61
CA PHE A 792 3.07 -8.00 -31.86
C PHE A 792 3.28 -7.61 -33.33
N GLY A 793 2.35 -6.81 -33.85
CA GLY A 793 2.26 -6.43 -35.26
C GLY A 793 3.46 -5.63 -35.79
N ALA A 794 3.49 -5.44 -37.11
CA ALA A 794 4.54 -4.73 -37.84
C ALA A 794 5.98 -5.27 -37.63
N GLY A 795 6.12 -6.55 -37.26
CA GLY A 795 7.42 -7.23 -37.12
C GLY A 795 8.22 -6.82 -35.87
N ALA A 796 7.55 -6.23 -34.88
CA ALA A 796 8.21 -5.48 -33.81
C ALA A 796 8.57 -6.27 -32.55
N GLY A 797 7.90 -7.39 -32.24
CA GLY A 797 8.24 -8.17 -31.05
C GLY A 797 7.43 -9.46 -30.81
N LEU A 798 8.02 -10.33 -29.99
CA LEU A 798 7.45 -11.59 -29.49
C LEU A 798 7.67 -11.67 -27.97
N LEU A 799 6.64 -12.06 -27.22
CA LEU A 799 6.73 -12.39 -25.81
C LEU A 799 6.44 -13.88 -25.60
N SER A 800 7.32 -14.59 -24.89
CA SER A 800 7.12 -15.99 -24.50
C SER A 800 7.04 -16.13 -22.98
N VAL A 801 5.95 -16.72 -22.47
CA VAL A 801 5.67 -16.88 -21.04
C VAL A 801 5.54 -18.36 -20.70
N HIS A 802 6.59 -18.94 -20.10
CA HIS A 802 6.62 -20.35 -19.67
C HIS A 802 6.23 -20.49 -18.19
N GLY A 803 5.61 -21.61 -17.83
CA GLY A 803 5.32 -21.96 -16.43
C GLY A 803 4.19 -21.13 -15.80
N ALA A 804 3.42 -20.38 -16.59
CA ALA A 804 2.17 -19.76 -16.13
C ALA A 804 1.17 -20.84 -15.71
N VAL A 805 0.97 -21.81 -16.60
CA VAL A 805 0.07 -22.95 -16.47
C VAL A 805 0.88 -24.24 -16.49
N ILE A 806 0.38 -25.27 -15.80
CA ILE A 806 0.88 -26.66 -15.83
C ILE A 806 -0.34 -27.61 -15.96
N GLU A 807 -0.11 -28.89 -16.30
CA GLU A 807 -1.14 -29.90 -16.10
C GLU A 807 -1.45 -30.04 -14.59
N ASP A 808 -2.72 -30.18 -14.20
CA ASP A 808 -3.02 -30.50 -12.79
C ASP A 808 -2.66 -31.95 -12.52
N THR A 809 -1.84 -32.22 -11.50
CA THR A 809 -1.43 -33.60 -11.16
C THR A 809 -2.52 -34.40 -10.40
N GLY A 810 -3.77 -33.95 -10.50
CA GLY A 810 -4.95 -34.57 -9.92
C GLY A 810 -5.47 -35.79 -10.69
N LYS A 811 -6.69 -36.23 -10.34
CA LYS A 811 -7.31 -37.41 -10.96
C LYS A 811 -7.88 -37.05 -12.35
N LYS A 812 -7.26 -37.60 -13.40
CA LYS A 812 -7.71 -37.41 -14.79
C LYS A 812 -9.17 -37.85 -15.00
N SER A 813 -9.87 -37.10 -15.84
CA SER A 813 -11.31 -37.25 -16.14
C SER A 813 -11.56 -37.40 -17.64
N ASP A 814 -12.69 -37.99 -18.02
CA ASP A 814 -13.06 -38.19 -19.43
C ASP A 814 -13.55 -36.87 -20.04
N SER A 815 -12.79 -36.35 -21.01
CA SER A 815 -13.14 -35.16 -21.80
C SER A 815 -13.93 -35.49 -23.07
N GLY A 816 -14.41 -36.73 -23.19
CA GLY A 816 -15.19 -37.24 -24.32
C GLY A 816 -14.42 -38.26 -25.15
N ALA A 817 -15.17 -39.15 -25.80
CA ALA A 817 -14.64 -40.24 -26.62
C ALA A 817 -13.66 -41.20 -25.92
N GLY A 818 -13.68 -41.28 -24.58
CA GLY A 818 -12.76 -42.12 -23.81
C GLY A 818 -11.36 -41.54 -23.69
N ILE A 819 -11.23 -40.21 -23.76
CA ILE A 819 -9.96 -39.47 -23.65
C ILE A 819 -9.83 -38.92 -22.23
N LEU A 820 -8.91 -39.49 -21.45
CA LEU A 820 -8.61 -39.07 -20.08
C LEU A 820 -7.51 -38.00 -20.05
N THR A 821 -7.81 -36.86 -19.45
CA THR A 821 -6.90 -35.71 -19.27
C THR A 821 -7.13 -35.09 -17.88
N ALA A 822 -6.12 -34.43 -17.31
CA ALA A 822 -6.23 -33.84 -15.98
C ALA A 822 -6.74 -32.39 -15.98
N GLY A 823 -6.70 -31.72 -17.13
CA GLY A 823 -6.97 -30.29 -17.23
C GLY A 823 -5.80 -29.42 -16.73
N TRP A 824 -6.03 -28.12 -16.67
CA TRP A 824 -4.99 -27.12 -16.43
C TRP A 824 -5.02 -26.55 -15.01
N LYS A 825 -3.84 -26.21 -14.50
CA LYS A 825 -3.64 -25.58 -13.21
C LYS A 825 -2.77 -24.34 -13.34
N MET A 826 -3.16 -23.27 -12.64
CA MET A 826 -2.38 -22.04 -12.60
C MET A 826 -1.20 -22.25 -11.65
N ASN A 827 0.03 -22.17 -12.17
CA ASN A 827 1.26 -22.24 -11.39
C ASN A 827 1.72 -20.82 -11.00
N HIS A 828 1.67 -19.88 -11.96
CA HIS A 828 2.04 -18.48 -11.76
C HIS A 828 1.13 -17.55 -12.57
N ALA A 829 0.37 -16.70 -11.89
CA ALA A 829 -0.60 -15.82 -12.54
C ALA A 829 0.09 -14.61 -13.21
N PHE A 830 -0.20 -14.34 -14.48
CA PHE A 830 0.33 -13.18 -15.19
C PHE A 830 -0.75 -12.18 -15.55
N THR A 831 -0.48 -10.90 -15.29
CA THR A 831 -1.31 -9.77 -15.71
C THR A 831 -0.50 -8.92 -16.69
N LEU A 832 -0.98 -8.76 -17.91
CA LEU A 832 -0.42 -7.83 -18.89
C LEU A 832 -1.10 -6.47 -18.73
N VAL A 833 -0.33 -5.39 -18.72
CA VAL A 833 -0.83 -4.00 -18.80
C VAL A 833 -0.18 -3.38 -20.02
N MET A 834 -1.00 -3.05 -21.01
CA MET A 834 -0.58 -2.51 -22.30
C MET A 834 -0.31 -1.00 -22.20
N ARG A 835 0.42 -0.42 -23.16
CA ARG A 835 0.77 1.01 -23.17
C ARG A 835 -0.44 1.94 -23.20
N ASP A 836 -1.52 1.51 -23.86
CA ASP A 836 -2.80 2.21 -23.94
C ASP A 836 -3.69 2.04 -22.68
N GLY A 837 -3.20 1.32 -21.67
CA GLY A 837 -3.87 1.14 -20.37
C GLY A 837 -4.85 -0.04 -20.33
N VAL A 838 -5.14 -0.69 -21.46
CA VAL A 838 -5.90 -1.95 -21.48
C VAL A 838 -5.10 -3.03 -20.75
N SER A 839 -5.77 -3.94 -20.05
CA SER A 839 -5.11 -5.01 -19.30
C SER A 839 -5.76 -6.37 -19.56
N TYR A 840 -4.94 -7.42 -19.53
CA TYR A 840 -5.35 -8.80 -19.70
C TYR A 840 -4.83 -9.65 -18.54
N ALA A 841 -5.64 -10.57 -18.04
CA ALA A 841 -5.18 -11.72 -17.27
C ALA A 841 -4.83 -12.84 -18.24
N LEU A 842 -3.68 -13.49 -18.02
CA LEU A 842 -3.32 -14.71 -18.74
C LEU A 842 -4.01 -15.91 -18.06
N ASP A 843 -4.93 -16.51 -18.81
CA ASP A 843 -5.84 -17.58 -18.42
C ASP A 843 -5.40 -18.92 -19.07
N TYR A 844 -6.19 -19.98 -18.91
CA TYR A 844 -5.86 -21.30 -19.43
C TYR A 844 -5.85 -21.39 -20.98
N PRO A 845 -5.04 -22.28 -21.58
CA PRO A 845 -5.07 -22.52 -23.02
C PRO A 845 -6.31 -23.32 -23.44
N ALA A 846 -6.69 -23.25 -24.72
CA ALA A 846 -7.88 -23.92 -25.23
C ALA A 846 -7.74 -25.46 -25.22
N ASN A 847 -8.73 -26.16 -24.65
CA ASN A 847 -8.77 -27.63 -24.62
C ASN A 847 -9.13 -28.21 -26.00
N VAL A 848 -8.16 -28.85 -26.66
CA VAL A 848 -8.33 -29.51 -27.98
C VAL A 848 -7.99 -31.01 -27.95
N CYS A 849 -8.28 -31.65 -26.81
CA CYS A 849 -7.91 -33.04 -26.47
C CYS A 849 -8.21 -34.09 -27.57
N LEU A 850 -9.30 -33.89 -28.34
CA LEU A 850 -9.69 -34.75 -29.46
C LEU A 850 -8.74 -34.70 -30.66
N ASP A 851 -8.05 -33.58 -30.88
CA ASP A 851 -7.01 -33.45 -31.91
C ASP A 851 -5.62 -33.80 -31.36
N ASP A 852 -5.33 -33.44 -30.12
CA ASP A 852 -4.10 -33.83 -29.42
C ASP A 852 -3.93 -35.36 -29.36
N ALA A 853 -5.02 -36.10 -29.10
CA ALA A 853 -5.04 -37.56 -29.10
C ALA A 853 -4.76 -38.19 -30.48
N ARG A 854 -4.96 -37.43 -31.57
CA ARG A 854 -4.70 -37.88 -32.95
C ARG A 854 -3.31 -37.46 -33.44
N ASN A 855 -2.83 -36.31 -32.98
CA ASN A 855 -1.63 -35.63 -33.46
C ASN A 855 -0.64 -35.34 -32.31
N PRO A 856 -0.11 -36.38 -31.62
CA PRO A 856 0.75 -36.21 -30.46
C PRO A 856 2.15 -35.65 -30.78
N GLY A 857 2.85 -35.17 -29.74
CA GLY A 857 4.15 -34.53 -29.84
C GLY A 857 4.07 -33.03 -29.56
N TYR A 858 4.87 -32.23 -30.27
CA TYR A 858 4.88 -30.77 -30.14
C TYR A 858 3.61 -30.16 -30.77
N ARG A 859 2.97 -29.25 -30.04
CA ARG A 859 1.70 -28.61 -30.41
C ARG A 859 1.84 -27.10 -30.32
N SER A 860 1.21 -26.39 -31.25
CA SER A 860 0.96 -24.94 -31.15
C SER A 860 -0.48 -24.69 -31.58
N VAL A 861 -1.26 -24.00 -30.75
CA VAL A 861 -2.70 -23.79 -30.97
C VAL A 861 -3.08 -22.33 -30.73
N ALA A 862 -3.92 -21.77 -31.60
CA ALA A 862 -4.40 -20.40 -31.45
C ALA A 862 -5.24 -20.25 -30.17
N SER A 863 -4.85 -19.32 -29.30
CA SER A 863 -5.34 -19.24 -27.92
C SER A 863 -5.57 -17.79 -27.46
N ARG A 864 -6.02 -16.90 -28.36
CA ARG A 864 -6.35 -15.48 -28.04
C ARG A 864 -7.35 -15.31 -26.89
N ALA A 865 -8.23 -16.29 -26.70
CA ALA A 865 -9.17 -16.33 -25.56
C ALA A 865 -8.49 -16.44 -24.19
N SER A 866 -7.24 -16.93 -24.13
CA SER A 866 -6.42 -16.99 -22.92
C SER A 866 -5.89 -15.63 -22.47
N LEU A 867 -6.00 -14.57 -23.30
CA LEU A 867 -5.86 -13.20 -22.82
C LEU A 867 -7.25 -12.66 -22.46
N ARG A 868 -7.70 -12.99 -21.24
CA ARG A 868 -8.96 -12.50 -20.69
C ARG A 868 -8.81 -11.03 -20.34
N GLU A 869 -9.55 -10.16 -21.02
CA GLU A 869 -9.55 -8.73 -20.73
C GLU A 869 -9.99 -8.45 -19.27
N ARG A 870 -9.49 -7.35 -18.71
CA ARG A 870 -9.75 -6.89 -17.34
C ARG A 870 -10.49 -5.55 -17.39
N ALA A 871 -11.39 -5.34 -16.45
CA ALA A 871 -12.29 -4.18 -16.45
C ALA A 871 -11.54 -2.84 -16.42
N GLY A 872 -11.90 -1.92 -17.33
CA GLY A 872 -11.39 -0.55 -17.36
C GLY A 872 -9.94 -0.40 -17.80
N THR A 873 -9.30 0.65 -17.29
CA THR A 873 -7.96 1.10 -17.67
C THR A 873 -7.01 1.11 -16.46
N TYR A 874 -5.77 0.74 -16.71
CA TYR A 874 -4.72 0.53 -15.72
C TYR A 874 -3.49 1.41 -16.02
N LEU A 875 -2.72 1.75 -14.99
CA LEU A 875 -1.54 2.62 -15.07
C LEU A 875 -0.35 1.85 -15.66
N PHE A 876 0.13 2.32 -16.80
CA PHE A 876 1.30 1.77 -17.48
C PHE A 876 2.61 2.25 -16.85
N VAL A 877 3.28 1.41 -16.05
CA VAL A 877 4.52 1.79 -15.34
C VAL A 877 5.76 1.43 -16.17
N LYS A 878 6.73 2.34 -16.21
CA LYS A 878 8.06 2.15 -16.81
C LYS A 878 9.13 2.00 -15.73
N PRO A 879 10.29 1.37 -16.02
CA PRO A 879 11.45 1.41 -15.13
C PRO A 879 11.84 2.86 -14.84
N SER A 880 12.10 3.22 -13.58
CA SER A 880 12.59 4.54 -13.22
C SER A 880 13.93 4.85 -13.88
N VAL A 881 14.18 6.13 -14.18
CA VAL A 881 15.46 6.61 -14.73
C VAL A 881 16.21 7.38 -13.64
N GLU A 882 17.42 6.95 -13.32
CA GLU A 882 18.31 7.67 -12.40
C GLU A 882 19.39 8.40 -13.20
N LYS A 883 19.35 9.75 -13.25
CA LYS A 883 20.37 10.54 -13.92
C LYS A 883 21.52 10.87 -12.95
N ARG A 884 22.76 10.59 -13.37
CA ARG A 884 24.01 10.93 -12.66
C ARG A 884 24.97 11.66 -13.58
N THR A 885 25.26 12.92 -13.29
CA THR A 885 26.35 13.67 -13.93
C THR A 885 27.69 13.27 -13.31
N LEU A 886 28.67 12.95 -14.14
CA LEU A 886 29.98 12.45 -13.74
C LEU A 886 31.00 13.59 -13.53
N ARG A 887 32.18 13.26 -12.98
CA ARG A 887 33.30 14.19 -12.82
C ARG A 887 33.96 14.45 -14.17
N ASN A 888 34.61 15.60 -14.32
CA ASN A 888 35.45 15.94 -15.49
C ASN A 888 36.86 15.30 -15.43
N THR A 889 37.07 14.36 -14.51
CA THR A 889 38.27 13.51 -14.39
C THR A 889 37.92 12.06 -14.75
N PRO A 890 38.90 11.20 -15.12
CA PRO A 890 38.59 9.81 -15.42
C PRO A 890 38.00 9.06 -14.21
N GLN A 891 37.04 8.17 -14.45
CA GLN A 891 36.38 7.38 -13.38
C GLN A 891 36.13 5.93 -13.78
N ARG A 892 36.07 5.06 -12.76
CA ARG A 892 35.52 3.70 -12.83
C ARG A 892 34.13 3.66 -12.20
N ILE A 893 33.19 2.93 -12.81
CA ILE A 893 31.80 2.77 -12.34
C ILE A 893 31.43 1.27 -12.37
N ASP A 894 31.19 0.67 -11.20
CA ASP A 894 30.80 -0.74 -11.03
C ASP A 894 29.31 -0.90 -10.69
N PHE A 895 28.60 -1.73 -11.46
CA PHE A 895 27.17 -2.01 -11.29
C PHE A 895 26.94 -3.33 -10.54
N LYS A 896 26.92 -3.27 -9.20
CA LYS A 896 26.91 -4.46 -8.33
C LYS A 896 25.53 -5.15 -8.16
N ALA A 897 24.45 -4.55 -8.65
CA ALA A 897 23.11 -5.13 -8.54
C ALA A 897 22.89 -6.28 -9.55
N ILE A 898 21.98 -7.21 -9.21
CA ILE A 898 21.65 -8.40 -10.01
C ILE A 898 20.31 -8.26 -10.73
N ASP A 899 19.32 -7.64 -10.09
CA ASP A 899 18.02 -7.27 -10.66
C ASP A 899 17.97 -5.74 -10.78
N HIS A 900 17.82 -5.19 -11.99
CA HIS A 900 17.77 -3.75 -12.22
C HIS A 900 16.32 -3.29 -12.41
N ASN A 901 15.76 -2.64 -11.38
CA ASN A 901 14.45 -1.98 -11.43
C ASN A 901 14.52 -0.53 -11.96
N THR A 902 15.71 -0.08 -12.36
CA THR A 902 16.04 1.30 -12.71
C THR A 902 17.02 1.30 -13.88
N SER A 903 16.82 2.20 -14.84
CA SER A 903 17.77 2.50 -15.91
C SER A 903 18.65 3.68 -15.51
N TYR A 904 19.95 3.61 -15.78
CA TYR A 904 20.89 4.67 -15.38
C TYR A 904 21.18 5.60 -16.56
N TRP A 905 21.02 6.91 -16.39
CA TRP A 905 21.51 7.90 -17.35
C TRP A 905 22.80 8.52 -16.82
N LEU A 906 23.93 8.10 -17.38
CA LEU A 906 25.24 8.69 -17.08
C LEU A 906 25.50 9.87 -18.02
N GLU A 907 25.75 11.03 -17.44
CA GLU A 907 26.11 12.25 -18.16
C GLU A 907 27.58 12.58 -17.91
N GLY A 908 28.43 12.28 -18.88
CA GLY A 908 29.85 12.57 -18.88
C GLY A 908 30.16 14.06 -19.02
N ARG A 909 31.40 14.44 -18.70
CA ARG A 909 31.92 15.81 -18.75
C ARG A 909 33.28 15.85 -19.47
N SER A 910 33.28 15.34 -20.70
CA SER A 910 34.44 15.32 -21.62
C SER A 910 35.69 14.66 -21.01
N SER A 911 35.52 13.43 -20.54
CA SER A 911 36.55 12.64 -19.88
C SER A 911 36.37 11.14 -20.19
N THR A 912 37.26 10.29 -19.66
CA THR A 912 37.28 8.84 -19.91
C THR A 912 36.64 8.05 -18.77
N TYR A 913 35.62 7.25 -19.07
CA TYR A 913 34.85 6.49 -18.08
C TYR A 913 34.90 4.99 -18.36
N ALA A 914 35.38 4.22 -17.39
CA ALA A 914 35.42 2.77 -17.45
C ALA A 914 34.20 2.17 -16.74
N LEU A 915 33.28 1.60 -17.51
CA LEU A 915 32.03 0.99 -17.03
C LEU A 915 32.22 -0.52 -16.82
N TYR A 916 31.79 -0.99 -15.65
CA TYR A 916 31.85 -2.39 -15.22
C TYR A 916 30.41 -2.88 -14.97
N PRO A 917 29.66 -3.20 -16.04
CA PRO A 917 28.24 -3.56 -16.01
C PRO A 917 27.99 -5.01 -15.58
N SER A 918 26.87 -5.24 -14.91
CA SER A 918 26.28 -6.57 -14.74
C SER A 918 25.20 -6.85 -15.81
N SER A 919 24.83 -8.13 -15.94
CA SER A 919 23.78 -8.61 -16.87
C SER A 919 22.41 -7.96 -16.64
N ASN A 920 21.57 -7.89 -17.68
CA ASN A 920 20.22 -7.28 -17.68
C ASN A 920 20.16 -5.78 -17.28
N LEU A 921 21.27 -5.07 -17.43
CA LEU A 921 21.36 -3.64 -17.17
C LEU A 921 20.93 -2.82 -18.40
N SER A 922 20.29 -1.67 -18.14
CA SER A 922 20.03 -0.61 -19.13
C SER A 922 20.73 0.67 -18.72
N ILE A 923 21.53 1.23 -19.63
CA ILE A 923 22.26 2.50 -19.43
C ILE A 923 21.89 3.46 -20.58
N ARG A 924 21.80 4.76 -20.30
CA ARG A 924 21.90 5.83 -21.29
C ARG A 924 23.20 6.61 -21.08
N LEU A 925 23.93 6.88 -22.15
CA LEU A 925 25.16 7.67 -22.14
C LEU A 925 24.94 8.99 -22.89
N SER A 926 25.53 10.07 -22.38
CA SER A 926 25.64 11.37 -23.07
C SER A 926 26.74 12.21 -22.42
N THR A 927 27.19 13.27 -23.08
CA THR A 927 28.07 14.30 -22.51
C THR A 927 27.28 15.58 -22.26
N ALA A 928 27.59 16.29 -21.17
CA ALA A 928 27.05 17.61 -20.90
C ALA A 928 27.45 18.59 -22.02
N GLU A 929 26.46 19.18 -22.69
CA GLU A 929 26.61 20.03 -23.89
C GLU A 929 27.68 21.12 -23.74
N ALA A 930 27.71 21.79 -22.58
CA ALA A 930 28.65 22.86 -22.27
C ALA A 930 30.13 22.39 -22.16
N ASP A 931 30.37 21.16 -21.69
CA ASP A 931 31.72 20.58 -21.68
C ASP A 931 32.07 20.04 -23.08
N ALA A 932 31.11 19.42 -23.76
CA ALA A 932 31.28 18.88 -25.11
C ALA A 932 31.71 19.94 -26.13
N ASN A 933 31.04 21.11 -26.12
CA ASN A 933 31.36 22.25 -26.97
C ASN A 933 32.76 22.87 -26.69
N LEU A 934 33.40 22.53 -25.57
CA LEU A 934 34.73 23.02 -25.20
C LEU A 934 35.85 21.99 -25.37
N ARG A 935 35.55 20.68 -25.28
CA ARG A 935 36.55 19.62 -25.16
C ARG A 935 36.25 18.34 -25.97
N GLY A 936 35.16 18.30 -26.70
CA GLY A 936 34.67 17.08 -27.37
C GLY A 936 33.86 16.17 -26.44
N SER A 937 33.31 15.11 -26.99
CA SER A 937 32.49 14.13 -26.26
C SER A 937 33.31 13.29 -25.27
N SER A 938 32.60 12.54 -24.42
CA SER A 938 33.22 11.63 -23.46
C SER A 938 33.66 10.33 -24.14
N THR A 939 34.64 9.66 -23.53
CA THR A 939 35.10 8.33 -23.97
C THR A 939 34.64 7.28 -22.98
N TRP A 940 33.96 6.24 -23.45
CA TRP A 940 33.39 5.18 -22.62
C TRP A 940 34.03 3.84 -22.96
N HIS A 941 34.60 3.17 -21.96
CA HIS A 941 35.17 1.83 -22.05
C HIS A 941 34.25 0.85 -21.29
N ILE A 942 33.54 -0.02 -22.00
CA ILE A 942 32.51 -0.89 -21.43
C ILE A 942 33.08 -2.31 -21.29
N HIS A 943 33.29 -2.78 -20.06
CA HIS A 943 34.02 -4.02 -19.78
C HIS A 943 33.09 -5.19 -19.42
N ALA A 944 32.88 -6.13 -20.35
CA ALA A 944 31.88 -7.20 -20.21
C ALA A 944 32.21 -8.33 -19.21
N HIS A 945 33.35 -8.30 -18.50
CA HIS A 945 33.81 -9.42 -17.66
C HIS A 945 33.04 -9.60 -16.33
N GLN A 946 32.20 -8.64 -15.92
CA GLN A 946 31.29 -8.80 -14.78
C GLN A 946 29.90 -9.35 -15.17
N MET A 947 29.65 -9.55 -16.47
CA MET A 947 28.43 -10.17 -16.97
C MET A 947 28.45 -11.69 -16.77
N LYS A 948 27.28 -12.31 -16.68
CA LYS A 948 27.15 -13.78 -16.54
C LYS A 948 27.39 -14.48 -17.88
N GLU A 949 27.12 -13.77 -18.97
CA GLU A 949 27.31 -14.19 -20.36
C GLU A 949 28.77 -14.03 -20.79
N LYS A 950 29.28 -14.98 -21.58
CA LYS A 950 30.59 -14.84 -22.24
C LYS A 950 30.42 -14.02 -23.52
N ILE A 951 30.48 -12.71 -23.39
CA ILE A 951 30.36 -11.75 -24.50
C ILE A 951 31.54 -11.92 -25.47
N ASN A 952 31.21 -11.93 -26.76
CA ASN A 952 32.13 -11.85 -27.90
C ASN A 952 31.49 -10.96 -28.98
N ASP A 953 32.15 -10.84 -30.13
CA ASP A 953 31.68 -10.11 -31.32
C ASP A 953 30.23 -10.44 -31.73
N SER A 954 29.84 -11.72 -31.73
CA SER A 954 28.47 -12.14 -32.10
C SER A 954 27.37 -11.72 -31.10
N HIS A 955 27.73 -11.22 -29.92
CA HIS A 955 26.80 -10.62 -28.95
C HIS A 955 26.73 -9.09 -29.05
N LEU A 956 27.51 -8.47 -29.95
CA LEU A 956 27.51 -7.03 -30.18
C LEU A 956 26.60 -6.69 -31.37
N SER A 957 25.70 -5.73 -31.20
CA SER A 957 24.96 -5.12 -32.30
C SER A 957 24.60 -3.69 -31.97
N ILE A 958 24.63 -2.80 -32.95
CA ILE A 958 24.09 -1.45 -32.83
C ILE A 958 23.02 -1.25 -33.91
N LYS A 959 21.95 -0.54 -33.56
CA LYS A 959 20.95 -0.05 -34.49
C LYS A 959 20.22 1.14 -33.87
N ASP A 960 19.91 2.16 -34.67
CA ASP A 960 19.36 3.43 -34.20
C ASP A 960 20.22 4.00 -33.04
N ASP A 961 19.59 4.47 -31.96
CA ASP A 961 20.26 4.92 -30.73
C ASP A 961 20.70 3.78 -29.79
N LEU A 962 20.61 2.50 -30.17
CA LEU A 962 20.73 1.37 -29.25
C LEU A 962 21.88 0.40 -29.60
N LEU A 963 22.93 0.44 -28.77
CA LEU A 963 23.98 -0.57 -28.69
C LEU A 963 23.58 -1.69 -27.72
N LYS A 964 23.61 -2.94 -28.18
CA LYS A 964 23.37 -4.16 -27.39
C LYS A 964 24.67 -4.94 -27.23
N ILE A 965 24.92 -5.36 -26.00
CA ILE A 965 26.11 -6.13 -25.57
C ILE A 965 25.57 -7.33 -24.78
N GLY A 966 25.10 -8.36 -25.48
CA GLY A 966 24.31 -9.43 -24.84
C GLY A 966 23.04 -8.90 -24.17
N SER A 967 22.94 -9.04 -22.84
CA SER A 967 21.81 -8.52 -22.04
C SER A 967 21.99 -7.08 -21.52
N LEU A 968 23.15 -6.47 -21.74
CA LEU A 968 23.39 -5.06 -21.45
C LEU A 968 22.95 -4.22 -22.65
N TYR A 969 22.02 -3.28 -22.40
CA TYR A 969 21.55 -2.33 -23.42
C TYR A 969 22.07 -0.92 -23.09
N VAL A 970 22.65 -0.26 -24.09
CA VAL A 970 23.28 1.05 -23.98
C VAL A 970 22.64 1.99 -25.00
N HIS A 971 21.83 2.91 -24.49
CA HIS A 971 21.20 3.98 -25.27
C HIS A 971 22.18 5.14 -25.42
N LEU A 972 22.34 5.60 -26.66
CA LEU A 972 23.26 6.67 -27.03
C LEU A 972 22.46 7.98 -27.26
N PRO A 973 23.14 9.12 -27.52
CA PRO A 973 22.50 10.25 -28.17
C PRO A 973 22.07 9.86 -29.60
N ASP A 974 21.05 10.53 -30.14
CA ASP A 974 20.62 10.28 -31.52
C ASP A 974 21.72 10.75 -32.49
N SER A 975 22.31 9.83 -33.25
CA SER A 975 23.42 10.13 -34.15
C SER A 975 23.00 10.94 -35.40
N ASN A 976 21.70 11.14 -35.60
CA ASN A 976 21.14 12.02 -36.64
C ASN A 976 20.98 13.47 -36.15
N ASP A 977 20.96 13.71 -34.83
CA ASP A 977 20.84 15.05 -34.27
C ASP A 977 22.22 15.70 -34.13
N VAL A 978 22.54 16.57 -35.08
CA VAL A 978 23.83 17.29 -35.17
C VAL A 978 24.07 18.24 -33.97
N SER A 979 23.05 18.51 -33.13
CA SER A 979 23.23 19.26 -31.88
C SER A 979 23.72 18.39 -30.70
N LEU A 980 23.64 17.06 -30.81
CA LEU A 980 24.05 16.14 -29.76
C LEU A 980 25.51 15.67 -29.93
N PRO A 981 26.29 15.55 -28.84
CA PRO A 981 27.66 15.05 -28.93
C PRO A 981 27.70 13.55 -29.26
N LEU A 982 28.42 13.18 -30.33
CA LEU A 982 28.69 11.78 -30.68
C LEU A 982 29.70 11.18 -29.69
N GLU A 983 29.23 10.32 -28.80
CA GLU A 983 30.05 9.65 -27.77
C GLU A 983 31.09 8.69 -28.38
N THR A 984 32.32 8.71 -27.84
CA THR A 984 33.37 7.76 -28.25
C THR A 984 33.26 6.48 -27.41
N ILE A 985 33.04 5.32 -28.03
CA ILE A 985 32.74 4.08 -27.29
C ILE A 985 33.63 2.91 -27.72
N ASP A 986 34.20 2.23 -26.72
CA ASP A 986 34.87 0.94 -26.83
C ASP A 986 34.14 -0.11 -26.00
N VAL A 987 33.90 -1.29 -26.58
CA VAL A 987 33.44 -2.48 -25.85
C VAL A 987 34.59 -3.45 -25.71
N ILE A 988 34.95 -3.78 -24.46
CA ILE A 988 35.96 -4.78 -24.11
C ILE A 988 35.20 -6.07 -23.79
N VAL A 989 35.27 -7.04 -24.70
CA VAL A 989 34.53 -8.31 -24.59
C VAL A 989 35.23 -9.30 -23.63
N THR A 990 34.67 -10.49 -23.40
CA THR A 990 35.17 -11.40 -22.35
C THR A 990 36.57 -11.97 -22.63
N SER A 991 37.05 -11.99 -23.87
CA SER A 991 38.45 -12.30 -24.21
C SER A 991 39.42 -11.15 -23.90
N GLY A 992 38.93 -9.93 -23.67
CA GLY A 992 39.73 -8.71 -23.55
C GLY A 992 39.97 -7.97 -24.87
N ASP A 993 39.50 -8.51 -26.01
CA ASP A 993 39.53 -7.80 -27.29
C ASP A 993 38.63 -6.55 -27.26
N ARG A 994 39.02 -5.50 -27.98
CA ARG A 994 38.36 -4.20 -27.97
C ARG A 994 37.70 -3.88 -29.31
N TYR A 995 36.41 -3.56 -29.26
CA TYR A 995 35.62 -3.19 -30.42
C TYR A 995 35.19 -1.72 -30.32
N ARG A 996 35.59 -0.92 -31.30
CA ARG A 996 35.17 0.47 -31.46
C ARG A 996 33.77 0.49 -32.05
N VAL A 997 32.87 1.27 -31.46
CA VAL A 997 31.49 1.45 -31.96
C VAL A 997 31.40 2.78 -32.71
N ASN A 998 30.86 2.76 -33.92
CA ASN A 998 30.55 3.96 -34.71
C ASN A 998 29.02 4.09 -34.86
N ALA A 999 28.42 4.96 -34.05
CA ALA A 999 26.97 5.16 -34.00
C ALA A 999 26.38 5.91 -35.20
N LEU A 1000 27.19 6.53 -36.05
CA LEU A 1000 26.71 7.28 -37.23
C LEU A 1000 26.62 6.38 -38.49
N PHE A 1001 27.40 5.29 -38.53
CA PHE A 1001 27.33 4.29 -39.61
C PHE A 1001 26.77 2.93 -39.18
N GLU A 1002 26.35 2.79 -37.92
CA GLU A 1002 25.90 1.52 -37.30
C GLU A 1002 26.93 0.37 -37.38
N VAL A 1003 28.23 0.69 -37.38
CA VAL A 1003 29.32 -0.31 -37.49
C VAL A 1003 30.02 -0.55 -36.16
N ILE A 1004 30.36 -1.80 -35.88
CA ILE A 1004 31.21 -2.21 -34.76
C ILE A 1004 32.46 -2.91 -35.33
N GLY A 1005 33.63 -2.33 -35.11
CA GLY A 1005 34.89 -2.81 -35.67
C GLY A 1005 35.90 -3.23 -34.60
N LEU A 1006 36.58 -4.35 -34.81
CA LEU A 1006 37.73 -4.76 -34.00
C LEU A 1006 38.84 -3.70 -34.12
N HIS A 1007 39.24 -3.15 -32.98
CA HIS A 1007 40.20 -2.04 -32.87
C HIS A 1007 41.51 -2.49 -32.21
N SER A 1008 41.42 -3.36 -31.20
CA SER A 1008 42.60 -4.06 -30.66
C SER A 1008 42.31 -5.50 -30.23
N VAL A 1009 43.34 -6.35 -30.29
CA VAL A 1009 43.29 -7.77 -29.89
C VAL A 1009 44.10 -7.98 -28.61
N ASN A 1010 43.55 -8.68 -27.64
CA ASN A 1010 44.27 -9.13 -26.46
C ASN A 1010 45.02 -10.44 -26.77
N ALA A 1011 46.34 -10.34 -27.00
CA ALA A 1011 47.19 -11.49 -27.33
C ALA A 1011 47.12 -12.64 -26.33
N SER A 1012 46.95 -12.33 -25.04
CA SER A 1012 46.86 -13.33 -23.96
C SER A 1012 45.65 -14.27 -24.09
N SER A 1013 44.63 -13.89 -24.87
CA SER A 1013 43.47 -14.74 -25.18
C SER A 1013 43.73 -15.73 -26.32
N CYS A 1014 44.68 -15.41 -27.21
CA CYS A 1014 44.93 -16.15 -28.45
C CYS A 1014 45.95 -17.28 -28.29
N GLY A 1015 46.82 -17.22 -27.28
CA GLY A 1015 47.81 -18.26 -26.95
C GLY A 1015 48.97 -18.44 -27.96
N SER A 1016 48.91 -17.82 -29.15
CA SER A 1016 50.01 -17.78 -30.11
C SER A 1016 49.87 -16.60 -31.08
N THR A 1017 51.00 -16.15 -31.65
CA THR A 1017 51.02 -15.12 -32.71
C THR A 1017 50.25 -15.55 -33.96
N GLN A 1018 50.30 -16.83 -34.32
CA GLN A 1018 49.54 -17.38 -35.44
C GLN A 1018 48.02 -17.34 -35.21
N ALA A 1019 47.55 -17.54 -33.97
CA ALA A 1019 46.12 -17.40 -33.65
C ALA A 1019 45.64 -15.94 -33.76
N ILE A 1020 46.47 -14.97 -33.36
CA ILE A 1020 46.20 -13.53 -33.56
C ILE A 1020 46.08 -13.21 -35.06
N VAL A 1021 47.00 -13.72 -35.88
CA VAL A 1021 46.95 -13.59 -37.35
C VAL A 1021 45.65 -14.18 -37.92
N VAL A 1022 45.21 -15.34 -37.45
CA VAL A 1022 43.94 -15.95 -37.87
C VAL A 1022 42.74 -15.11 -37.44
N LEU A 1023 42.71 -14.62 -36.20
CA LEU A 1023 41.62 -13.80 -35.65
C LEU A 1023 41.44 -12.48 -36.44
N VAL A 1024 42.53 -11.74 -36.68
CA VAL A 1024 42.47 -10.47 -37.40
C VAL A 1024 42.09 -10.67 -38.87
N ASN A 1025 42.64 -11.69 -39.54
CA ASN A 1025 42.27 -11.98 -40.93
C ASN A 1025 40.83 -12.48 -41.07
N ASP A 1026 40.28 -13.15 -40.05
CA ASP A 1026 38.86 -13.51 -40.05
C ASP A 1026 37.95 -12.28 -39.97
N HIS A 1027 38.23 -11.36 -39.04
CA HIS A 1027 37.51 -10.09 -38.94
C HIS A 1027 37.65 -9.26 -40.23
N LYS A 1028 38.81 -9.27 -40.88
CA LYS A 1028 38.98 -8.65 -42.19
C LYS A 1028 38.07 -9.24 -43.27
N ARG A 1029 37.96 -10.58 -43.35
CA ARG A 1029 37.03 -11.24 -44.29
C ARG A 1029 35.57 -10.88 -44.02
N ARG A 1030 35.21 -10.67 -42.75
CA ARG A 1030 33.88 -10.22 -42.31
C ARG A 1030 33.66 -8.70 -42.39
N GLN A 1031 34.66 -7.93 -42.84
CA GLN A 1031 34.64 -6.46 -42.88
C GLN A 1031 34.44 -5.81 -41.49
N MET A 1032 34.86 -6.49 -40.42
CA MET A 1032 34.74 -6.09 -39.02
C MET A 1032 36.06 -5.59 -38.41
N LEU A 1033 36.93 -4.95 -39.20
CA LEU A 1033 38.09 -4.21 -38.68
C LEU A 1033 37.76 -2.72 -38.64
N GLU A 1034 38.13 -2.04 -37.56
CA GLU A 1034 38.12 -0.57 -37.51
C GLU A 1034 39.25 0.03 -38.34
N SER A 1035 40.41 -0.65 -38.38
CA SER A 1035 41.57 -0.28 -39.18
C SER A 1035 42.30 -1.53 -39.69
N ASP A 1036 42.90 -1.43 -40.88
CA ASP A 1036 43.76 -2.48 -41.43
C ASP A 1036 45.09 -2.64 -40.65
N ASN A 1037 45.35 -1.80 -39.65
CA ASN A 1037 46.52 -1.81 -38.79
C ASN A 1037 46.12 -1.97 -37.31
N VAL A 1038 45.83 -3.21 -36.91
CA VAL A 1038 45.22 -3.54 -35.61
C VAL A 1038 46.26 -3.51 -34.49
N LEU A 1039 45.95 -2.83 -33.39
CA LEU A 1039 46.77 -2.83 -32.17
C LEU A 1039 46.68 -4.18 -31.45
N ILE A 1040 47.82 -4.71 -31.02
CA ILE A 1040 47.88 -5.98 -30.28
C ILE A 1040 48.32 -5.69 -28.85
N GLU A 1041 47.43 -5.93 -27.90
CA GLU A 1041 47.61 -5.68 -26.46
C GLU A 1041 48.14 -6.94 -25.74
N ASN A 1042 48.85 -6.75 -24.62
CA ASN A 1042 49.47 -7.83 -23.83
C ASN A 1042 50.46 -8.71 -24.64
N ILE A 1043 51.20 -8.08 -25.57
CA ILE A 1043 52.33 -8.65 -26.30
C ILE A 1043 53.47 -7.64 -26.29
N HIS A 1044 54.73 -8.09 -26.26
CA HIS A 1044 55.88 -7.21 -26.30
C HIS A 1044 57.08 -7.80 -27.06
N LEU A 1045 58.03 -6.94 -27.45
CA LEU A 1045 59.32 -7.32 -28.01
C LEU A 1045 60.34 -7.59 -26.91
N SER A 1046 61.16 -8.63 -27.09
CA SER A 1046 62.27 -8.96 -26.16
C SER A 1046 63.34 -7.86 -26.06
N ASP A 1047 63.56 -7.08 -27.12
CA ASP A 1047 64.49 -5.95 -27.15
C ASP A 1047 63.83 -4.57 -26.91
N ALA A 1048 62.50 -4.51 -26.90
CA ALA A 1048 61.72 -3.28 -26.79
C ALA A 1048 60.39 -3.49 -26.03
N PRO A 1049 60.43 -3.79 -24.71
CA PRO A 1049 59.27 -4.24 -23.94
C PRO A 1049 58.16 -3.19 -23.70
N HIS A 1050 58.33 -1.96 -24.22
CA HIS A 1050 57.37 -0.87 -24.11
C HIS A 1050 56.88 -0.35 -25.47
N ALA A 1051 57.25 -1.01 -26.57
CA ALA A 1051 56.78 -0.63 -27.90
C ALA A 1051 55.40 -1.23 -28.16
N GLU A 1052 54.43 -0.39 -28.53
CA GLU A 1052 53.12 -0.85 -28.99
C GLU A 1052 53.28 -1.68 -30.28
N ILE A 1053 52.71 -2.87 -30.31
CA ILE A 1053 52.83 -3.83 -31.41
C ILE A 1053 51.54 -3.82 -32.23
N PHE A 1054 51.68 -3.79 -33.55
CA PHE A 1054 50.56 -3.81 -34.49
C PHE A 1054 50.70 -4.96 -35.49
N TYR A 1055 49.57 -5.53 -35.90
CA TYR A 1055 49.50 -6.43 -37.04
C TYR A 1055 48.70 -5.77 -38.18
N ASN A 1056 49.35 -5.64 -39.34
CA ASN A 1056 48.81 -4.99 -40.51
C ASN A 1056 48.16 -6.01 -41.45
N ALA A 1057 46.84 -6.09 -41.44
CA ALA A 1057 46.04 -7.02 -42.21
C ALA A 1057 45.95 -6.69 -43.72
N ALA A 1058 46.41 -5.51 -44.15
CA ALA A 1058 46.60 -5.19 -45.56
C ALA A 1058 47.85 -5.86 -46.16
N THR A 1059 48.93 -5.94 -45.39
CA THR A 1059 50.25 -6.38 -45.88
C THR A 1059 50.77 -7.68 -45.26
N GLY A 1060 50.07 -8.21 -44.25
CA GLY A 1060 50.44 -9.43 -43.53
C GLY A 1060 51.60 -9.25 -42.55
N LYS A 1061 51.93 -8.01 -42.17
CA LYS A 1061 53.18 -7.65 -41.47
C LYS A 1061 52.95 -7.22 -40.03
N TRP A 1062 53.91 -7.54 -39.16
CA TRP A 1062 53.99 -7.00 -37.81
C TRP A 1062 54.91 -5.77 -37.77
N THR A 1063 54.54 -4.76 -36.99
CA THR A 1063 55.28 -3.50 -36.82
C THR A 1063 55.23 -3.02 -35.37
N ALA A 1064 56.13 -2.12 -34.99
CA ALA A 1064 56.19 -1.52 -33.65
C ALA A 1064 56.19 0.01 -33.70
N ASN A 1065 55.56 0.68 -32.73
CA ASN A 1065 55.53 2.14 -32.68
C ASN A 1065 56.92 2.74 -32.39
N GLY A 1066 57.11 4.02 -32.74
CA GLY A 1066 58.41 4.71 -32.77
C GLY A 1066 59.19 4.53 -34.08
N ALA A 1067 58.89 3.51 -34.88
CA ALA A 1067 59.42 3.35 -36.23
C ALA A 1067 58.43 2.57 -37.13
N PRO A 1068 57.50 3.23 -37.85
CA PRO A 1068 56.50 2.55 -38.71
C PRO A 1068 57.07 1.66 -39.83
N THR A 1069 58.37 1.77 -40.12
CA THR A 1069 59.11 0.93 -41.06
C THR A 1069 59.84 -0.25 -40.41
N ARG A 1070 59.89 -0.36 -39.08
CA ARG A 1070 60.47 -1.48 -38.35
C ARG A 1070 59.54 -2.69 -38.47
N LEU A 1071 59.85 -3.56 -39.43
CA LEU A 1071 59.29 -4.91 -39.48
C LEU A 1071 59.67 -5.67 -38.22
N VAL A 1072 58.70 -6.37 -37.65
CA VAL A 1072 58.87 -7.27 -36.51
C VAL A 1072 58.78 -8.71 -37.00
N ASP A 1073 59.71 -9.55 -36.54
CA ASP A 1073 59.62 -11.00 -36.73
C ASP A 1073 58.67 -11.60 -35.66
N PRO A 1074 57.67 -12.42 -36.05
CA PRO A 1074 56.79 -13.09 -35.10
C PRO A 1074 57.50 -13.97 -34.06
N GLU A 1075 58.71 -14.47 -34.32
CA GLU A 1075 59.48 -15.26 -33.35
C GLU A 1075 60.06 -14.42 -32.20
N HIS A 1076 60.15 -13.09 -32.36
CA HIS A 1076 60.64 -12.18 -31.32
C HIS A 1076 59.52 -11.59 -30.43
N LEU A 1077 58.27 -11.96 -30.68
CA LEU A 1077 57.10 -11.48 -29.93
C LEU A 1077 56.75 -12.41 -28.77
N ILE A 1078 56.71 -11.84 -27.56
CA ILE A 1078 56.38 -12.56 -26.32
C ILE A 1078 54.97 -12.14 -25.87
N ILE A 1079 54.07 -13.11 -25.69
CA ILE A 1079 52.71 -12.89 -25.19
C ILE A 1079 52.73 -12.88 -23.65
N GLU A 1080 52.15 -11.85 -23.03
CA GLU A 1080 52.00 -11.77 -21.59
C GLU A 1080 50.85 -12.68 -21.10
N ASN A 1081 51.20 -13.88 -20.64
CA ASN A 1081 50.26 -14.76 -19.93
C ASN A 1081 49.90 -14.19 -18.54
N ARG A 1082 49.05 -13.16 -18.51
CA ARG A 1082 48.48 -12.58 -17.29
C ARG A 1082 47.46 -13.54 -16.66
N VAL A 1083 47.96 -14.51 -15.89
CA VAL A 1083 47.15 -15.33 -15.00
C VAL A 1083 46.55 -14.44 -13.89
N ALA A 1084 45.35 -13.93 -14.14
CA ALA A 1084 44.39 -13.38 -13.17
C ALA A 1084 44.94 -12.34 -12.14
N ALA A 1085 45.83 -11.44 -12.55
CA ALA A 1085 46.35 -10.36 -11.70
C ALA A 1085 45.39 -9.16 -11.55
N ILE A 1086 44.15 -9.38 -11.07
CA ILE A 1086 43.16 -8.31 -10.78
C ILE A 1086 43.01 -8.14 -9.24
N THR A 1087 44.14 -8.09 -8.53
CA THR A 1087 44.21 -7.78 -7.08
C THR A 1087 45.59 -7.19 -6.71
N ALA A 1088 45.87 -5.95 -7.13
CA ALA A 1088 46.97 -5.10 -6.58
C ALA A 1088 46.96 -3.66 -7.15
N ALA A 1089 45.88 -2.91 -6.93
CA ALA A 1089 45.86 -1.46 -7.13
C ALA A 1089 44.81 -0.85 -6.19
N ASN A 1090 45.22 -0.62 -4.93
CA ASN A 1090 44.45 0.11 -3.92
C ASN A 1090 44.77 1.61 -3.99
#